data_AF-A0A662J8K2-F1
#
_entry.id   AF-A0A662J8K2-F1
#
_cell.length_a   1.000
_cell.length_b   1.000
_cell.length_c   1.000
_cell.angle_alpha   90.00
_cell.angle_beta   90.00
_cell.angle_gamma   90.00
#
_symmetry.space_group_name_H-M   'P 1'
#
loop_
_entity.id
_entity.type
_entity.pdbx_description
1 polymer ?
#
loop_
_entity_poly.entity_id
_entity_poly.type
_entity_poly.pdbx_seq_one_letter_code
_entity_poly.pdbx_strand_id
1 'polypeptide(L)'
;MPTEKLEPNFVVQGYVKDPEGRPIPNARVELWGAYGVPQLFTGVDANGFFKLEAYAAKYSDTGEPHGYCLKVMADGYQGVSKAFFPKLGDVIEFEFTLKPLEEEADYKLVVKTETSGYPIWEAAMSEDEEYIVFANGHHSYENPDPSRHGIYFLATNGTILWRYLTTDQVWGIDMSRDGRYVAAAFLHEGVARLFDREGRVLWTFPCGEAREVRINHRGDRVAIGTTFNGLILVDLESGEELWRTFLEGQVRWTCFTQDDSVIYAGSGDGYLYKVDAATGTILGRAYVEAWPYRYGLALSDDEEYIATASKIGRACLVRTSDMKVLWSFDTRGGCHWIDIAPNNAYLLIGGGGSYGRMLVYFNGSIAWIGPVSASGVALDERHVAVAESSIDIMTVDGAVLWSSGPLDAGVVFLKFSKDRSRIYAATDKATFYVFEGGFKKVEEHKEAEGGGRFEEGREGRPFFERPPVDLNGDWVVDEGDVEALGACYGLKRGDPGFKEEVDLDGDGDVDVVDLAILASYLPVRAKVGGGGLPWTSDIAPGSGPGTPPFGLSTSIDGPWYHRILIALSSDAVTWTKTYVVLADQASVPDAILDEEGYVRVYYVDYFNMGPSVAISKDLSTWVYLRLKGLSPEWVDPSVVRLPDGRYRLYASYMPLQGPQDKIVSAISEDGVNFVVEEGVRYQEEGSTLVDPDVIYVDGRWLMYLVRMSSEDSKLLVLESSDGLSFTKIAELELQGETPCLVRYGEGYRLYVHLDDLTIASCYSNDCLNWGELEVVLRPGPPGSPDGWGVVNAAVVELPSGGYAMFYESWIKPPAFMEEATSSVEGSAEEHLYRFGIGAKAEAAVEAQLAVELGATWIRPHPGPFVWGKIEQVKGQYDFSEADRVVEAAQERGVYILATIWPFADWDQDYWRQQPGWRPSKGFEDCLPTSRYKPHDVEAYKAFVEALVERYDGDGVDDMPGLRCPIKYWEVLNEPETGVKSDENFFRGTGLDYVEVLKATYEAIKEADPEAKVLIAAPAHPSELSGPFWSEVLPYVEGYFDYGNLHFNAGKGEDLSTGFKEYREALARYGVDVKIWGTEVLPAPTHLSLEKQAELWVKGSVKAFAEGAAAIKYPYVFEEDGELLQAFKVMASLLRGFKDVEKLSEGCYRFEVGGSSVYVAWGSGGLPSEASGEVYVVDMYGNVERRDSSTIQLSDRPIYVFKGEEIRARLPP
;
A
#
# COMPACT_ATOMS: atom_id res chain seq x y z
N MET A 1 39.47 -8.73 -14.10
CA MET A 1 40.93 -8.76 -14.42
C MET A 1 41.55 -9.95 -13.69
N PRO A 2 42.65 -10.56 -14.18
CA PRO A 2 43.41 -11.53 -13.40
C PRO A 2 43.88 -10.86 -12.09
N THR A 3 43.58 -11.46 -10.94
CA THR A 3 43.92 -10.95 -9.60
C THR A 3 45.42 -10.66 -9.44
N GLU A 4 46.26 -11.35 -10.19
CA GLU A 4 47.72 -11.19 -10.22
C GLU A 4 48.22 -9.83 -10.73
N LYS A 5 47.34 -8.98 -11.29
CA LYS A 5 47.69 -7.65 -11.85
C LYS A 5 47.13 -6.46 -11.06
N LEU A 6 46.41 -6.71 -9.98
CA LEU A 6 45.82 -5.65 -9.14
C LEU A 6 46.70 -5.47 -7.90
N GLU A 7 47.12 -4.24 -7.63
CA GLU A 7 47.78 -3.92 -6.36
C GLU A 7 46.74 -4.01 -5.24
N PRO A 8 47.01 -4.74 -4.14
CA PRO A 8 46.15 -4.73 -2.97
C PRO A 8 45.93 -3.30 -2.48
N ASN A 9 44.67 -2.96 -2.20
CA ASN A 9 44.28 -1.60 -1.85
C ASN A 9 43.34 -1.57 -0.63
N PHE A 10 43.17 -2.69 0.07
CA PHE A 10 42.70 -2.72 1.46
C PHE A 10 43.39 -3.85 2.23
N VAL A 11 43.39 -3.72 3.56
CA VAL A 11 43.96 -4.69 4.50
C VAL A 11 42.87 -5.14 5.45
N VAL A 12 42.81 -6.43 5.74
CA VAL A 12 42.05 -6.98 6.87
C VAL A 12 43.02 -7.67 7.82
N GLN A 13 42.99 -7.31 9.10
CA GLN A 13 43.89 -7.83 10.11
C GLN A 13 43.17 -8.01 11.44
N GLY A 14 43.78 -8.70 12.39
CA GLY A 14 43.09 -8.99 13.64
C GLY A 14 43.72 -10.06 14.49
N TYR A 15 43.01 -10.44 15.55
CA TYR A 15 43.43 -11.49 16.48
C TYR A 15 42.37 -12.59 16.62
N VAL A 16 42.80 -13.84 16.81
CA VAL A 16 41.95 -14.99 17.11
C VAL A 16 42.33 -15.57 18.47
N LYS A 17 41.36 -15.57 19.40
CA LYS A 17 41.53 -15.95 20.80
C LYS A 17 40.44 -16.91 21.27
N ASP A 18 40.68 -17.61 22.37
CA ASP A 18 39.65 -18.37 23.10
C ASP A 18 38.89 -17.46 24.10
N PRO A 19 37.83 -17.95 24.78
CA PRO A 19 37.07 -17.15 25.75
C PRO A 19 37.91 -16.65 26.95
N GLU A 20 39.05 -17.28 27.23
CA GLU A 20 40.01 -16.86 28.27
C GLU A 20 41.03 -15.84 27.75
N GLY A 21 40.93 -15.42 26.49
CA GLY A 21 41.79 -14.43 25.84
C GLY A 21 43.14 -14.99 25.38
N ARG A 22 43.34 -16.31 25.39
CA ARG A 22 44.58 -16.96 24.93
C ARG A 22 44.56 -17.10 23.41
N PRO A 23 45.68 -16.84 22.71
CA PRO A 23 45.77 -17.07 21.27
C PRO A 23 45.46 -18.52 20.87
N ILE A 24 44.78 -18.72 19.73
CA ILE A 24 44.54 -20.05 19.15
C ILE A 24 45.50 -20.28 17.97
N PRO A 25 46.71 -20.84 18.19
CA PRO A 25 47.80 -20.83 17.20
C PRO A 25 47.54 -21.67 15.93
N ASN A 26 46.55 -22.56 15.94
CA ASN A 26 46.17 -23.36 14.77
C ASN A 26 44.96 -22.79 14.01
N ALA A 27 44.52 -21.58 14.34
CA ALA A 27 43.41 -20.95 13.64
C ALA A 27 43.78 -20.63 12.19
N ARG A 28 42.86 -20.99 11.28
CA ARG A 28 42.91 -20.66 9.86
C ARG A 28 41.92 -19.55 9.57
N VAL A 29 42.37 -18.52 8.86
CA VAL A 29 41.56 -17.39 8.42
C VAL A 29 41.45 -17.43 6.89
N GLU A 30 40.22 -17.35 6.39
CA GLU A 30 39.91 -17.36 4.97
C GLU A 30 39.10 -16.12 4.60
N LEU A 31 39.45 -15.47 3.50
CA LEU A 31 38.71 -14.33 2.96
C LEU A 31 38.15 -14.70 1.59
N TRP A 32 36.82 -14.70 1.47
CA TRP A 32 36.08 -15.09 0.29
C TRP A 32 35.34 -13.87 -0.28
N GLY A 33 35.59 -13.53 -1.54
CA GLY A 33 34.80 -12.50 -2.23
C GLY A 33 33.41 -13.00 -2.66
N ALA A 34 32.60 -12.10 -3.22
CA ALA A 34 31.38 -12.44 -3.94
C ALA A 34 31.63 -13.56 -5.00
N TYR A 35 30.67 -14.45 -5.20
CA TYR A 35 30.82 -15.70 -5.97
C TYR A 35 31.83 -16.71 -5.42
N GLY A 36 32.34 -16.47 -4.20
CA GLY A 36 33.44 -17.24 -3.62
C GLY A 36 34.78 -16.95 -4.28
N VAL A 37 34.96 -15.80 -4.95
CA VAL A 37 36.23 -15.39 -5.58
C VAL A 37 36.51 -13.89 -5.36
N PRO A 38 37.76 -13.49 -5.05
CA PRO A 38 38.93 -14.32 -4.77
C PRO A 38 38.81 -15.07 -3.43
N GLN A 39 39.60 -16.14 -3.28
CA GLN A 39 39.77 -16.85 -2.00
C GLN A 39 41.22 -16.65 -1.55
N LEU A 40 41.39 -16.02 -0.39
CA LEU A 40 42.69 -15.84 0.25
C LEU A 40 42.71 -16.57 1.59
N PHE A 41 43.87 -17.07 1.98
CA PHE A 41 44.03 -17.88 3.18
C PHE A 41 45.28 -17.43 3.94
N THR A 42 45.19 -17.38 5.26
CA THR A 42 46.35 -17.21 6.14
C THR A 42 46.16 -18.01 7.43
N GLY A 43 47.27 -18.34 8.08
CA GLY A 43 47.25 -18.77 9.48
C GLY A 43 47.38 -17.56 10.40
N VAL A 44 47.27 -17.82 11.71
CA VAL A 44 47.63 -16.85 12.75
C VAL A 44 49.07 -17.06 13.24
N ASP A 45 49.68 -16.01 13.79
CA ASP A 45 50.99 -16.11 14.44
C ASP A 45 50.90 -16.64 15.89
N ALA A 46 52.03 -16.68 16.61
CA ALA A 46 52.09 -17.16 18.00
C ALA A 46 51.27 -16.31 18.99
N ASN A 47 50.92 -15.07 18.63
CA ASN A 47 50.07 -14.18 19.41
C ASN A 47 48.60 -14.20 18.93
N GLY A 48 48.28 -15.05 17.94
CA GLY A 48 46.95 -15.16 17.36
C GLY A 48 46.66 -14.10 16.30
N PHE A 49 47.66 -13.33 15.86
CA PHE A 49 47.49 -12.25 14.89
C PHE A 49 47.42 -12.79 13.46
N PHE A 50 46.53 -12.22 12.64
CA PHE A 50 46.48 -12.45 11.20
C PHE A 50 46.45 -11.13 10.42
N LYS A 51 46.91 -11.18 9.17
CA LYS A 51 46.81 -10.09 8.20
C LYS A 51 46.62 -10.64 6.80
N LEU A 52 45.67 -10.08 6.06
CA LEU A 52 45.41 -10.34 4.64
C LEU A 52 45.35 -9.02 3.89
N GLU A 53 45.94 -8.98 2.70
CA GLU A 53 45.89 -7.84 1.79
C GLU A 53 45.08 -8.24 0.55
N ALA A 54 44.11 -7.41 0.18
CA ALA A 54 43.16 -7.74 -0.88
C ALA A 54 42.76 -6.49 -1.69
N TYR A 55 41.95 -6.70 -2.72
CA TYR A 55 41.51 -5.65 -3.63
C TYR A 55 40.03 -5.31 -3.41
N ALA A 56 39.73 -4.06 -3.04
CA ALA A 56 38.39 -3.53 -2.89
C ALA A 56 37.81 -3.26 -4.28
N ALA A 57 37.05 -4.23 -4.79
CA ALA A 57 36.32 -4.09 -6.04
C ALA A 57 35.04 -3.26 -5.85
N LYS A 58 34.61 -2.61 -6.93
CA LYS A 58 33.35 -1.87 -7.00
C LYS A 58 32.52 -2.35 -8.17
N TYR A 59 31.20 -2.33 -8.00
CA TYR A 59 30.27 -2.61 -9.06
C TYR A 59 30.33 -1.48 -10.11
N SER A 60 30.35 -1.84 -11.40
CA SER A 60 30.56 -0.87 -12.48
C SER A 60 29.38 0.05 -12.73
N ASP A 61 28.18 -0.36 -12.34
CA ASP A 61 26.92 0.36 -12.54
C ASP A 61 26.65 1.40 -11.45
N THR A 62 26.96 1.06 -10.21
CA THR A 62 26.57 1.80 -8.99
C THR A 62 27.78 2.42 -8.30
N GLY A 63 28.98 1.87 -8.51
CA GLY A 63 30.19 2.27 -7.80
C GLY A 63 30.26 1.76 -6.35
N GLU A 64 29.28 1.00 -5.89
CA GLU A 64 29.24 0.41 -4.55
C GLU A 64 30.30 -0.68 -4.38
N PRO A 65 30.87 -0.86 -3.16
CA PRO A 65 31.89 -1.86 -2.90
C PRO A 65 31.33 -3.29 -2.98
N HIS A 66 32.15 -4.22 -3.47
CA HIS A 66 31.84 -5.65 -3.43
C HIS A 66 31.91 -6.17 -1.98
N GLY A 67 31.02 -7.10 -1.65
CA GLY A 67 31.05 -7.78 -0.35
C GLY A 67 32.09 -8.90 -0.27
N TYR A 68 32.63 -9.10 0.92
CA TYR A 68 33.52 -10.20 1.29
C TYR A 68 33.00 -10.92 2.54
N CYS A 69 33.32 -12.20 2.68
CA CYS A 69 33.13 -12.99 3.89
C CYS A 69 34.49 -13.40 4.45
N LEU A 70 34.79 -13.02 5.69
CA LEU A 70 35.89 -13.57 6.46
C LEU A 70 35.40 -14.83 7.19
N LYS A 71 36.17 -15.91 7.19
CA LYS A 71 35.88 -17.15 7.90
C LYS A 71 37.07 -17.50 8.79
N VAL A 72 36.80 -17.86 10.03
CA VAL A 72 37.82 -18.27 11.00
C VAL A 72 37.46 -19.63 11.55
N MET A 73 38.39 -20.58 11.46
CA MET A 73 38.19 -21.96 11.87
C MET A 73 39.40 -22.47 12.65
N ALA A 74 39.15 -23.30 13.66
CA ALA A 74 40.19 -24.02 14.39
C ALA A 74 39.65 -25.37 14.87
N ASP A 75 40.48 -26.41 14.83
CA ASP A 75 40.08 -27.74 15.29
C ASP A 75 39.64 -27.72 16.76
N GLY A 76 38.47 -28.31 17.06
CA GLY A 76 37.88 -28.33 18.40
C GLY A 76 37.16 -27.04 18.81
N TYR A 77 37.04 -26.05 17.91
CA TYR A 77 36.32 -24.80 18.15
C TYR A 77 35.17 -24.60 17.15
N GLN A 78 34.16 -23.85 17.56
CA GLN A 78 33.10 -23.34 16.68
C GLN A 78 33.70 -22.25 15.77
N GLY A 79 33.71 -22.50 14.47
CA GLY A 79 34.11 -21.52 13.49
C GLY A 79 33.13 -20.34 13.40
N VAL A 80 33.60 -19.22 12.88
CA VAL A 80 32.78 -18.00 12.71
C VAL A 80 33.02 -17.40 11.33
N SER A 81 31.96 -16.86 10.75
CA SER A 81 31.94 -16.19 9.45
C SER A 81 31.38 -14.78 9.64
N LYS A 82 31.96 -13.79 8.96
CA LYS A 82 31.54 -12.40 9.04
C LYS A 82 31.62 -11.71 7.68
N ALA A 83 30.50 -11.13 7.23
CA ALA A 83 30.44 -10.32 6.02
C ALA A 83 30.90 -8.87 6.28
N PHE A 84 31.53 -8.25 5.29
CA PHE A 84 31.89 -6.83 5.28
C PHE A 84 32.12 -6.31 3.86
N PHE A 85 32.12 -4.98 3.69
CA PHE A 85 32.18 -4.30 2.38
C PHE A 85 33.30 -3.25 2.38
N PRO A 86 34.54 -3.60 1.97
CA PRO A 86 35.70 -2.72 2.09
C PRO A 86 35.70 -1.60 1.05
N LYS A 87 36.16 -0.42 1.46
CA LYS A 87 36.47 0.72 0.59
C LYS A 87 37.96 0.74 0.25
N LEU A 88 38.29 1.52 -0.78
CA LEU A 88 39.67 1.69 -1.23
C LEU A 88 40.47 2.45 -0.16
N GLY A 89 41.55 1.83 0.32
CA GLY A 89 42.44 2.33 1.37
C GLY A 89 42.12 1.80 2.77
N ASP A 90 41.07 1.00 2.95
CA ASP A 90 40.64 0.56 4.27
C ASP A 90 41.68 -0.35 4.96
N VAL A 91 41.81 -0.16 6.28
CA VAL A 91 42.43 -1.12 7.19
C VAL A 91 41.34 -1.56 8.16
N ILE A 92 40.88 -2.80 8.01
CA ILE A 92 39.75 -3.36 8.76
C ILE A 92 40.31 -4.28 9.83
N GLU A 93 39.98 -4.00 11.09
CA GLU A 93 40.43 -4.80 12.23
C GLU A 93 39.29 -5.66 12.78
N PHE A 94 39.58 -6.94 13.02
CA PHE A 94 38.68 -7.87 13.69
C PHE A 94 39.31 -8.49 14.92
N GLU A 95 38.50 -8.69 15.96
CA GLU A 95 38.85 -9.54 17.08
C GLU A 95 37.85 -10.69 17.15
N PHE A 96 38.34 -11.92 17.01
CA PHE A 96 37.53 -13.12 17.03
C PHE A 96 37.80 -13.92 18.30
N THR A 97 36.72 -14.23 19.01
CA THR A 97 36.72 -15.18 20.12
C THR A 97 36.02 -16.45 19.68
N LEU A 98 36.77 -17.55 19.51
CA LEU A 98 36.19 -18.85 19.13
C LEU A 98 35.84 -19.65 20.38
N LYS A 99 34.61 -20.13 20.47
CA LYS A 99 34.16 -21.01 21.56
C LYS A 99 34.54 -22.47 21.26
N PRO A 100 34.78 -23.32 22.28
CA PRO A 100 34.92 -24.77 22.06
C PRO A 100 33.72 -25.34 21.30
N LEU A 101 33.92 -26.40 20.52
CA LEU A 101 32.86 -27.10 19.83
C LEU A 101 31.96 -27.83 20.85
N GLU A 102 30.73 -27.33 21.05
CA GLU A 102 29.78 -27.89 22.02
C GLU A 102 28.82 -28.93 21.42
N GLU A 103 28.61 -28.89 20.11
CA GLU A 103 27.59 -29.70 19.41
C GLU A 103 28.10 -30.17 18.04
N GLU A 104 27.66 -31.36 17.64
CA GLU A 104 27.87 -31.96 16.33
C GLU A 104 26.55 -32.54 15.79
N ALA A 105 26.45 -32.64 14.47
CA ALA A 105 25.34 -33.34 13.81
C ALA A 105 25.86 -34.63 13.14
N ASP A 106 25.05 -35.69 13.18
CA ASP A 106 25.40 -36.98 12.56
C ASP A 106 24.15 -37.59 11.94
N TYR A 107 24.11 -37.58 10.60
CA TYR A 107 23.05 -38.18 9.80
C TYR A 107 23.61 -39.23 8.82
N LYS A 108 22.84 -40.31 8.65
CA LYS A 108 23.18 -41.44 7.79
C LYS A 108 22.13 -41.64 6.73
N LEU A 109 22.55 -41.87 5.49
CA LEU A 109 21.65 -42.18 4.39
C LEU A 109 20.92 -43.50 4.65
N VAL A 110 19.58 -43.47 4.68
CA VAL A 110 18.72 -44.65 4.88
C VAL A 110 17.82 -44.97 3.69
N VAL A 111 17.48 -43.98 2.86
CA VAL A 111 16.70 -44.18 1.62
C VAL A 111 17.36 -43.44 0.46
N LYS A 112 17.47 -44.10 -0.69
CA LYS A 112 17.79 -43.48 -1.98
C LYS A 112 16.90 -44.10 -3.07
N THR A 113 16.04 -43.29 -3.67
CA THR A 113 15.12 -43.70 -4.75
C THR A 113 15.36 -42.84 -5.98
N GLU A 114 15.86 -43.47 -7.05
CA GLU A 114 16.01 -42.85 -8.37
C GLU A 114 14.69 -43.00 -9.16
N THR A 115 14.19 -41.92 -9.77
CA THR A 115 12.90 -41.95 -10.48
C THR A 115 13.02 -41.70 -11.99
N SER A 116 12.85 -40.46 -12.45
CA SER A 116 12.77 -40.10 -13.87
C SER A 116 14.13 -39.81 -14.51
N GLY A 117 15.08 -39.27 -13.72
CA GLY A 117 16.33 -38.71 -14.23
C GLY A 117 16.18 -37.31 -14.83
N TYR A 118 14.98 -36.72 -14.79
CA TYR A 118 14.69 -35.37 -15.26
C TYR A 118 14.66 -34.36 -14.11
N PRO A 119 14.99 -33.08 -14.36
CA PRO A 119 14.80 -32.00 -13.40
C PRO A 119 13.39 -32.00 -12.81
N ILE A 120 13.31 -31.86 -11.50
CA ILE A 120 12.07 -31.55 -10.81
C ILE A 120 11.98 -30.05 -10.65
N TRP A 121 10.78 -29.46 -10.77
CA TRP A 121 10.61 -28.03 -10.50
C TRP A 121 10.23 -27.75 -9.04
N GLU A 122 9.37 -28.58 -8.48
CA GLU A 122 8.81 -28.38 -7.15
C GLU A 122 8.50 -29.75 -6.52
N ALA A 123 8.49 -29.79 -5.19
CA ALA A 123 8.09 -30.94 -4.42
C ALA A 123 7.26 -30.50 -3.20
N ALA A 124 6.31 -31.33 -2.80
CA ALA A 124 5.48 -31.13 -1.60
C ALA A 124 5.47 -32.41 -0.75
N MET A 125 5.32 -32.25 0.57
CA MET A 125 5.35 -33.35 1.54
C MET A 125 4.19 -33.23 2.52
N SER A 126 3.57 -34.35 2.90
CA SER A 126 2.44 -34.35 3.82
C SER A 126 2.87 -33.92 5.23
N GLU A 127 1.94 -33.42 6.02
CA GLU A 127 2.21 -32.90 7.36
C GLU A 127 2.66 -33.99 8.34
N ASP A 128 2.16 -35.22 8.14
CA ASP A 128 2.58 -36.43 8.86
C ASP A 128 3.91 -37.02 8.35
N GLU A 129 4.50 -36.43 7.30
CA GLU A 129 5.76 -36.84 6.69
C GLU A 129 5.74 -38.28 6.12
N GLU A 130 4.56 -38.83 5.82
CA GLU A 130 4.41 -40.15 5.23
C GLU A 130 4.61 -40.14 3.71
N TYR A 131 4.25 -39.05 3.03
CA TYR A 131 4.22 -38.96 1.57
C TYR A 131 4.98 -37.75 1.05
N ILE A 132 5.59 -37.90 -0.13
CA ILE A 132 6.20 -36.83 -0.91
C ILE A 132 5.74 -36.93 -2.37
N VAL A 133 5.50 -35.78 -2.99
CA VAL A 133 5.23 -35.67 -4.42
C VAL A 133 6.19 -34.69 -5.07
N PHE A 134 6.61 -34.98 -6.29
CA PHE A 134 7.34 -34.04 -7.13
C PHE A 134 7.04 -34.29 -8.60
N ALA A 135 7.24 -33.27 -9.42
CA ALA A 135 6.96 -33.33 -10.85
C ALA A 135 8.10 -32.79 -11.70
N ASN A 136 8.20 -33.31 -12.92
CA ASN A 136 9.23 -32.91 -13.86
C ASN A 136 8.86 -31.62 -14.61
N GLY A 137 9.76 -30.65 -14.54
CA GLY A 137 9.64 -29.34 -15.18
C GLY A 137 11.01 -28.70 -15.37
N HIS A 138 11.28 -28.13 -16.54
CA HIS A 138 12.58 -27.55 -16.90
C HIS A 138 12.48 -26.49 -18.01
N HIS A 139 13.51 -25.66 -18.15
CA HIS A 139 13.60 -24.65 -19.21
C HIS A 139 14.13 -25.17 -20.57
N SER A 140 14.81 -26.32 -20.60
CA SER A 140 15.79 -26.61 -21.66
C SER A 140 15.62 -27.93 -22.41
N TYR A 141 14.75 -28.85 -21.99
CA TYR A 141 14.51 -30.07 -22.76
C TYR A 141 13.28 -29.93 -23.65
N GLU A 142 13.40 -30.44 -24.86
CA GLU A 142 12.29 -30.56 -25.79
C GLU A 142 12.02 -32.06 -25.97
N ASN A 143 10.75 -32.47 -25.94
CA ASN A 143 10.31 -33.86 -26.16
C ASN A 143 10.87 -34.87 -25.14
N PRO A 144 10.49 -34.77 -23.85
CA PRO A 144 10.95 -35.70 -22.83
C PRO A 144 10.43 -37.13 -23.07
N ASP A 145 11.14 -38.13 -22.56
CA ASP A 145 10.77 -39.54 -22.68
C ASP A 145 9.43 -39.81 -21.96
N PRO A 146 8.35 -40.10 -22.69
CA PRO A 146 7.01 -40.26 -22.11
C PRO A 146 6.90 -41.46 -21.17
N SER A 147 7.89 -42.36 -21.13
CA SER A 147 7.91 -43.51 -20.22
C SER A 147 8.42 -43.19 -18.81
N ARG A 148 9.03 -42.01 -18.63
CA ARG A 148 9.70 -41.58 -17.39
C ARG A 148 9.43 -40.14 -16.98
N HIS A 149 8.95 -39.28 -17.85
CA HIS A 149 8.64 -37.89 -17.49
C HIS A 149 7.22 -37.77 -16.90
N GLY A 150 7.07 -37.04 -15.79
CA GLY A 150 5.75 -36.73 -15.23
C GLY A 150 5.77 -36.44 -13.73
N ILE A 151 4.72 -36.90 -13.04
CA ILE A 151 4.52 -36.73 -11.59
C ILE A 151 4.84 -38.05 -10.88
N TYR A 152 5.53 -37.96 -9.75
CA TYR A 152 5.89 -39.09 -8.90
C TYR A 152 5.40 -38.85 -7.47
N PHE A 153 4.61 -39.81 -6.96
CA PHE A 153 4.11 -39.82 -5.59
C PHE A 153 4.70 -41.01 -4.85
N LEU A 154 5.39 -40.75 -3.74
CA LEU A 154 6.15 -41.75 -2.99
C LEU A 154 5.78 -41.72 -1.51
N ALA A 155 5.87 -42.87 -0.87
CA ALA A 155 6.04 -42.92 0.58
C ALA A 155 7.47 -42.50 0.95
N THR A 156 7.67 -41.85 2.09
CA THR A 156 9.01 -41.38 2.52
C THR A 156 10.01 -42.52 2.81
N ASN A 157 9.55 -43.77 2.87
CA ASN A 157 10.44 -44.95 2.87
C ASN A 157 11.04 -45.28 1.48
N GLY A 158 10.72 -44.49 0.44
CA GLY A 158 11.24 -44.63 -0.92
C GLY A 158 10.36 -45.43 -1.87
N THR A 159 9.19 -45.94 -1.42
CA THR A 159 8.26 -46.69 -2.27
C THR A 159 7.50 -45.75 -3.20
N ILE A 160 7.62 -45.94 -4.51
CA ILE A 160 6.77 -45.25 -5.51
C ILE A 160 5.37 -45.85 -5.43
N LEU A 161 4.39 -45.04 -5.03
CA LEU A 161 3.00 -45.45 -4.87
C LEU A 161 2.25 -45.34 -6.20
N TRP A 162 2.42 -44.23 -6.92
CA TRP A 162 1.95 -44.06 -8.29
C TRP A 162 2.79 -43.05 -9.07
N ARG A 163 2.58 -43.04 -10.39
CA ARG A 163 3.16 -42.06 -11.31
C ARG A 163 2.13 -41.66 -12.35
N TYR A 164 2.13 -40.38 -12.71
CA TYR A 164 1.33 -39.85 -13.81
C TYR A 164 2.29 -39.41 -14.92
N LEU A 165 2.41 -40.22 -15.97
CA LEU A 165 3.35 -39.99 -17.06
C LEU A 165 2.78 -39.03 -18.09
N THR A 166 3.56 -38.01 -18.45
CA THR A 166 3.18 -36.98 -19.41
C THR A 166 4.40 -36.45 -20.15
N THR A 167 4.20 -35.98 -21.39
CA THR A 167 5.21 -35.21 -22.13
C THR A 167 5.16 -33.72 -21.80
N ASP A 168 4.10 -33.25 -21.12
CA ASP A 168 3.95 -31.86 -20.75
C ASP A 168 4.81 -31.52 -19.52
N GLN A 169 5.19 -30.25 -19.43
CA GLN A 169 5.94 -29.68 -18.32
C GLN A 169 5.00 -29.42 -17.13
N VAL A 170 5.37 -29.95 -15.95
CA VAL A 170 4.59 -29.78 -14.73
C VAL A 170 5.40 -28.97 -13.73
N TRP A 171 5.11 -27.66 -13.68
CA TRP A 171 5.92 -26.70 -12.92
C TRP A 171 5.34 -26.38 -11.55
N GLY A 172 4.01 -26.33 -11.44
CA GLY A 172 3.32 -26.16 -10.16
C GLY A 172 2.82 -27.51 -9.69
N ILE A 173 3.18 -27.90 -8.46
CA ILE A 173 2.64 -29.07 -7.79
C ILE A 173 2.51 -28.84 -6.29
N ASP A 174 1.39 -29.26 -5.72
CA ASP A 174 1.17 -29.19 -4.27
C ASP A 174 0.35 -30.38 -3.77
N MET A 175 0.39 -30.64 -2.47
CA MET A 175 -0.29 -31.75 -1.81
C MET A 175 -1.02 -31.26 -0.55
N SER A 176 -2.24 -31.77 -0.32
CA SER A 176 -3.00 -31.47 0.90
C SER A 176 -2.23 -31.94 2.15
N ARG A 177 -2.39 -31.24 3.29
CA ARG A 177 -1.67 -31.54 4.55
C ARG A 177 -1.77 -33.02 4.95
N ASP A 178 -2.93 -33.63 4.73
CA ASP A 178 -3.20 -35.03 5.03
C ASP A 178 -2.76 -36.04 3.95
N GLY A 179 -2.18 -35.58 2.84
CA GLY A 179 -1.73 -36.40 1.71
C GLY A 179 -2.87 -37.08 0.94
N ARG A 180 -4.13 -36.63 1.06
CA ARG A 180 -5.26 -37.19 0.29
C ARG A 180 -5.32 -36.69 -1.15
N TYR A 181 -4.86 -35.46 -1.42
CA TYR A 181 -5.00 -34.83 -2.73
C TYR A 181 -3.68 -34.24 -3.22
N VAL A 182 -3.48 -34.27 -4.54
CA VAL A 182 -2.36 -33.62 -5.23
C VAL A 182 -2.92 -32.72 -6.32
N ALA A 183 -2.55 -31.44 -6.34
CA ALA A 183 -2.87 -30.51 -7.41
C ALA A 183 -1.64 -30.29 -8.30
N ALA A 184 -1.81 -30.22 -9.62
CA ALA A 184 -0.71 -29.98 -10.56
C ALA A 184 -1.12 -29.13 -11.76
N ALA A 185 -0.25 -28.19 -12.18
CA ALA A 185 -0.40 -27.37 -13.37
C ALA A 185 0.41 -27.92 -14.56
N PHE A 186 -0.28 -28.10 -15.68
CA PHE A 186 0.25 -28.62 -16.95
C PHE A 186 0.42 -27.46 -17.93
N LEU A 187 1.68 -27.10 -18.20
CA LEU A 187 2.04 -25.83 -18.81
C LEU A 187 1.51 -25.66 -20.23
N HIS A 188 1.84 -26.58 -21.14
CA HIS A 188 1.51 -26.45 -22.55
C HIS A 188 0.09 -26.91 -22.85
N GLU A 189 -0.45 -27.83 -22.04
CA GLU A 189 -1.85 -28.20 -22.11
C GLU A 189 -2.77 -27.08 -21.61
N GLY A 190 -2.27 -26.22 -20.70
CA GLY A 190 -3.00 -25.07 -20.19
C GLY A 190 -4.11 -25.45 -19.20
N VAL A 191 -3.86 -26.48 -18.37
CA VAL A 191 -4.84 -27.01 -17.41
C VAL A 191 -4.23 -27.26 -16.04
N ALA A 192 -5.05 -27.12 -15.00
CA ALA A 192 -4.77 -27.64 -13.66
C ALA A 192 -5.55 -28.94 -13.43
N ARG A 193 -4.99 -29.87 -12.67
CA ARG A 193 -5.66 -31.13 -12.30
C ARG A 193 -5.53 -31.42 -10.83
N LEU A 194 -6.58 -32.03 -10.27
CA LEU A 194 -6.54 -32.63 -8.96
C LEU A 194 -6.53 -34.16 -9.07
N PHE A 195 -5.66 -34.79 -8.28
CA PHE A 195 -5.52 -36.22 -8.15
C PHE A 195 -5.88 -36.64 -6.72
N ASP A 196 -6.46 -37.81 -6.56
CA ASP A 196 -6.51 -38.47 -5.26
C ASP A 196 -5.21 -39.22 -4.92
N ARG A 197 -5.14 -39.77 -3.70
CA ARG A 197 -4.00 -40.56 -3.21
C ARG A 197 -3.69 -41.80 -4.06
N GLU A 198 -4.65 -42.31 -4.82
CA GLU A 198 -4.47 -43.44 -5.73
C GLU A 198 -4.01 -43.01 -7.14
N GLY A 199 -3.86 -41.71 -7.39
CA GLY A 199 -3.42 -41.15 -8.66
C GLY A 199 -4.53 -41.02 -9.70
N ARG A 200 -5.81 -41.10 -9.29
CA ARG A 200 -6.95 -40.87 -10.19
C ARG A 200 -7.21 -39.38 -10.32
N VAL A 201 -7.38 -38.90 -11.55
CA VAL A 201 -7.79 -37.52 -11.83
C VAL A 201 -9.23 -37.33 -11.39
N LEU A 202 -9.47 -36.42 -10.45
CA LEU A 202 -10.80 -36.07 -9.95
C LEU A 202 -11.47 -35.02 -10.84
N TRP A 203 -10.73 -33.97 -11.20
CA TRP A 203 -11.17 -32.95 -12.16
C TRP A 203 -10.01 -32.36 -12.95
N THR A 204 -10.34 -31.67 -14.04
CA THR A 204 -9.41 -30.91 -14.88
C THR A 204 -10.01 -29.53 -15.14
N PHE A 205 -9.26 -28.48 -14.81
CA PHE A 205 -9.70 -27.10 -14.90
C PHE A 205 -8.91 -26.35 -15.98
N PRO A 206 -9.57 -25.76 -17.00
CA PRO A 206 -8.90 -25.01 -18.06
C PRO A 206 -8.51 -23.60 -17.58
N CYS A 207 -7.25 -23.44 -17.17
CA CYS A 207 -6.73 -22.17 -16.66
C CYS A 207 -5.86 -21.39 -17.66
N GLY A 208 -5.55 -21.97 -18.82
CA GLY A 208 -4.48 -21.48 -19.69
C GLY A 208 -3.10 -21.79 -19.11
N GLU A 209 -2.06 -21.12 -19.62
CA GLU A 209 -0.67 -21.36 -19.21
C GLU A 209 -0.47 -21.05 -17.71
N ALA A 210 -0.46 -22.09 -16.88
CA ALA A 210 -0.31 -22.00 -15.44
C ALA A 210 0.99 -22.66 -14.96
N ARG A 211 1.53 -22.11 -13.89
CA ARG A 211 2.89 -22.37 -13.45
C ARG A 211 3.00 -22.49 -11.93
N GLU A 212 1.88 -22.36 -11.24
CA GLU A 212 1.74 -22.28 -9.80
C GLU A 212 0.40 -22.89 -9.41
N VAL A 213 0.40 -23.76 -8.41
CA VAL A 213 -0.81 -24.26 -7.74
C VAL A 213 -0.56 -24.41 -6.24
N ARG A 214 -1.56 -24.10 -5.42
CA ARG A 214 -1.52 -24.31 -3.97
C ARG A 214 -2.84 -24.82 -3.45
N ILE A 215 -2.80 -25.83 -2.60
CA ILE A 215 -3.94 -26.29 -1.82
C ILE A 215 -3.89 -25.56 -0.48
N ASN A 216 -5.01 -24.96 -0.07
CA ASN A 216 -5.10 -24.29 1.22
C ASN A 216 -5.01 -25.28 2.38
N HIS A 217 -4.79 -24.81 3.60
CA HIS A 217 -4.55 -25.65 4.77
C HIS A 217 -5.74 -26.50 5.19
N ARG A 218 -6.97 -25.97 5.07
CA ARG A 218 -8.21 -26.73 5.26
C ARG A 218 -8.42 -27.84 4.21
N GLY A 219 -7.76 -27.74 3.06
CA GLY A 219 -7.86 -28.72 1.98
C GLY A 219 -9.22 -28.69 1.27
N ASP A 220 -9.81 -27.52 1.12
CA ASP A 220 -11.09 -27.28 0.45
C ASP A 220 -10.99 -26.29 -0.73
N ARG A 221 -9.83 -25.66 -0.96
CA ARG A 221 -9.60 -24.70 -2.06
C ARG A 221 -8.28 -24.97 -2.77
N VAL A 222 -8.22 -24.63 -4.07
CA VAL A 222 -6.99 -24.66 -4.87
C VAL A 222 -6.77 -23.30 -5.54
N ALA A 223 -5.68 -22.64 -5.20
CA ALA A 223 -5.21 -21.44 -5.89
C ALA A 223 -4.39 -21.83 -7.12
N ILE A 224 -4.58 -21.13 -8.23
CA ILE A 224 -3.89 -21.35 -9.51
C ILE A 224 -3.34 -20.01 -10.00
N GLY A 225 -2.00 -19.92 -10.10
CA GLY A 225 -1.32 -18.76 -10.66
C GLY A 225 -1.07 -18.93 -12.17
N THR A 226 -1.64 -18.05 -12.98
CA THR A 226 -1.52 -18.09 -14.44
C THR A 226 -0.51 -17.09 -15.00
N THR A 227 -0.13 -17.26 -16.25
CA THR A 227 0.85 -16.40 -16.93
C THR A 227 0.27 -15.08 -17.42
N PHE A 228 -1.02 -15.06 -17.79
CA PHE A 228 -1.66 -13.88 -18.42
C PHE A 228 -3.00 -13.47 -17.79
N ASN A 229 -3.64 -14.34 -17.00
CA ASN A 229 -5.04 -14.17 -16.55
C ASN A 229 -5.18 -14.03 -15.02
N GLY A 230 -4.09 -13.68 -14.33
CA GLY A 230 -4.06 -13.45 -12.88
C GLY A 230 -4.14 -14.72 -12.01
N LEU A 231 -4.62 -14.54 -10.78
CA LEU A 231 -4.80 -15.54 -9.74
C LEU A 231 -6.24 -16.07 -9.77
N ILE A 232 -6.40 -17.39 -9.76
CA ILE A 232 -7.72 -18.06 -9.78
C ILE A 232 -7.84 -18.88 -8.51
N LEU A 233 -9.01 -18.88 -7.87
CA LEU A 233 -9.35 -19.82 -6.81
C LEU A 233 -10.48 -20.73 -7.27
N VAL A 234 -10.30 -22.03 -7.07
CA VAL A 234 -11.32 -23.05 -7.36
C VAL A 234 -11.66 -23.84 -6.11
N ASP A 235 -12.88 -24.37 -6.04
CA ASP A 235 -13.28 -25.34 -5.03
C ASP A 235 -12.53 -26.66 -5.24
N LEU A 236 -11.96 -27.23 -4.19
CA LEU A 236 -11.15 -28.46 -4.31
C LEU A 236 -12.01 -29.68 -4.65
N GLU A 237 -13.25 -29.78 -4.15
CA GLU A 237 -14.08 -30.97 -4.37
C GLU A 237 -14.69 -30.98 -5.78
N SER A 238 -15.28 -29.85 -6.21
CA SER A 238 -15.97 -29.75 -7.49
C SER A 238 -15.07 -29.34 -8.65
N GLY A 239 -13.99 -28.59 -8.39
CA GLY A 239 -13.17 -27.93 -9.40
C GLY A 239 -13.83 -26.69 -10.03
N GLU A 240 -14.94 -26.20 -9.46
CA GLU A 240 -15.61 -24.99 -9.93
C GLU A 240 -14.82 -23.72 -9.55
N GLU A 241 -14.76 -22.76 -10.48
CA GLU A 241 -14.16 -21.45 -10.23
C GLU A 241 -15.00 -20.68 -9.19
N LEU A 242 -14.34 -20.24 -8.12
CA LEU A 242 -14.94 -19.39 -7.09
C LEU A 242 -14.77 -17.93 -7.46
N TRP A 243 -13.55 -17.54 -7.84
CA TRP A 243 -13.24 -16.20 -8.31
C TRP A 243 -11.93 -16.19 -9.10
N ARG A 244 -11.71 -15.06 -9.78
CA ARG A 244 -10.47 -14.75 -10.49
C ARG A 244 -10.12 -13.27 -10.32
N THR A 245 -8.86 -13.01 -10.04
CA THR A 245 -8.32 -11.67 -9.80
C THR A 245 -7.18 -11.42 -10.77
N PHE A 246 -7.29 -10.36 -11.56
CA PHE A 246 -6.21 -9.94 -12.43
C PHE A 246 -5.08 -9.31 -11.59
N LEU A 247 -3.90 -9.92 -11.65
CA LEU A 247 -2.66 -9.41 -11.04
C LEU A 247 -1.71 -9.17 -12.22
N GLU A 248 -1.33 -7.91 -12.46
CA GLU A 248 -0.65 -7.47 -13.67
C GLU A 248 0.62 -8.29 -13.97
N GLY A 249 0.52 -9.27 -14.86
CA GLY A 249 1.62 -10.14 -15.26
C GLY A 249 1.53 -11.59 -14.75
N GLN A 250 2.67 -12.27 -14.78
CA GLN A 250 2.75 -13.69 -14.46
C GLN A 250 2.70 -13.93 -12.94
N VAL A 251 1.68 -14.66 -12.47
CA VAL A 251 1.54 -15.01 -11.05
C VAL A 251 2.45 -16.18 -10.71
N ARG A 252 3.36 -15.94 -9.76
CA ARG A 252 4.32 -16.92 -9.26
C ARG A 252 4.42 -16.78 -7.75
N TRP A 253 4.29 -17.95 -7.13
CA TRP A 253 4.57 -18.28 -5.76
C TRP A 253 3.53 -17.66 -4.88
N THR A 254 2.69 -18.55 -4.42
CA THR A 254 1.54 -18.21 -3.60
C THR A 254 1.65 -18.94 -2.27
N CYS A 255 1.18 -18.30 -1.22
CA CYS A 255 0.96 -18.94 0.07
C CYS A 255 -0.33 -18.43 0.69
N PHE A 256 -1.01 -19.31 1.39
CA PHE A 256 -2.14 -18.96 2.26
C PHE A 256 -1.61 -18.58 3.64
N THR A 257 -2.36 -17.73 4.35
CA THR A 257 -2.22 -17.62 5.82
C THR A 257 -2.70 -18.89 6.50
N GLN A 258 -2.30 -19.12 7.76
CA GLN A 258 -2.62 -20.32 8.54
C GLN A 258 -4.12 -20.58 8.67
N ASP A 259 -4.90 -19.51 8.70
CA ASP A 259 -6.37 -19.54 8.76
C ASP A 259 -7.04 -19.58 7.37
N ASP A 260 -6.24 -19.63 6.29
CA ASP A 260 -6.65 -19.57 4.89
C ASP A 260 -7.50 -18.34 4.51
N SER A 261 -7.39 -17.23 5.25
CA SER A 261 -8.15 -15.99 4.97
C SER A 261 -7.50 -15.12 3.90
N VAL A 262 -6.18 -15.20 3.73
CA VAL A 262 -5.41 -14.38 2.79
C VAL A 262 -4.51 -15.24 1.93
N ILE A 263 -4.34 -14.84 0.66
CA ILE A 263 -3.37 -15.37 -0.29
C ILE A 263 -2.35 -14.27 -0.59
N TYR A 264 -1.08 -14.54 -0.34
CA TYR A 264 0.00 -13.73 -0.90
C TYR A 264 0.37 -14.26 -2.29
N ALA A 265 0.52 -13.38 -3.27
CA ALA A 265 0.78 -13.76 -4.65
C ALA A 265 1.80 -12.83 -5.31
N GLY A 266 2.95 -13.38 -5.71
CA GLY A 266 3.93 -12.62 -6.48
C GLY A 266 3.54 -12.49 -7.95
N SER A 267 3.83 -11.33 -8.55
CA SER A 267 3.37 -11.00 -9.91
C SER A 267 4.48 -10.44 -10.81
N GLY A 268 4.23 -10.56 -12.12
CA GLY A 268 5.15 -10.22 -13.21
C GLY A 268 5.55 -8.75 -13.30
N ASP A 269 4.64 -7.87 -12.88
CA ASP A 269 4.81 -6.42 -12.73
C ASP A 269 5.79 -6.00 -11.62
N GLY A 270 6.28 -6.95 -10.84
CA GLY A 270 7.22 -6.69 -9.75
C GLY A 270 6.58 -6.44 -8.40
N TYR A 271 5.29 -6.75 -8.24
CA TYR A 271 4.60 -6.63 -6.96
C TYR A 271 4.34 -7.99 -6.29
N LEU A 272 4.38 -7.99 -4.96
CA LEU A 272 3.76 -8.99 -4.11
C LEU A 272 2.39 -8.48 -3.70
N TYR A 273 1.33 -9.20 -4.08
CA TYR A 273 -0.04 -8.88 -3.74
C TYR A 273 -0.49 -9.61 -2.48
N LYS A 274 -1.29 -8.95 -1.65
CA LYS A 274 -2.08 -9.52 -0.56
C LYS A 274 -3.52 -9.58 -1.03
N VAL A 275 -4.10 -10.77 -1.11
CA VAL A 275 -5.43 -11.00 -1.70
C VAL A 275 -6.32 -11.70 -0.68
N ASP A 276 -7.54 -11.22 -0.48
CA ASP A 276 -8.55 -11.88 0.34
C ASP A 276 -8.96 -13.20 -0.32
N ALA A 277 -8.82 -14.32 0.40
CA ALA A 277 -9.05 -15.65 -0.14
C ALA A 277 -10.55 -15.93 -0.39
N ALA A 278 -11.45 -15.27 0.33
CA ALA A 278 -12.88 -15.50 0.19
C ALA A 278 -13.45 -14.83 -1.07
N THR A 279 -12.95 -13.64 -1.40
CA THR A 279 -13.53 -12.76 -2.43
C THR A 279 -12.63 -12.54 -3.65
N GLY A 280 -11.33 -12.78 -3.53
CA GLY A 280 -10.34 -12.41 -4.55
C GLY A 280 -9.95 -10.93 -4.52
N THR A 281 -10.41 -10.16 -3.54
CA THR A 281 -10.11 -8.72 -3.46
C THR A 281 -8.64 -8.47 -3.12
N ILE A 282 -8.00 -7.54 -3.82
CA ILE A 282 -6.64 -7.09 -3.48
C ILE A 282 -6.70 -6.20 -2.23
N LEU A 283 -6.08 -6.64 -1.15
CA LEU A 283 -5.99 -5.94 0.14
C LEU A 283 -4.77 -5.00 0.22
N GLY A 284 -3.75 -5.24 -0.59
CA GLY A 284 -2.54 -4.42 -0.64
C GLY A 284 -1.47 -5.02 -1.55
N ARG A 285 -0.41 -4.26 -1.81
CA ARG A 285 0.75 -4.73 -2.58
C ARG A 285 2.06 -4.08 -2.15
N ALA A 286 3.16 -4.81 -2.30
CA ALA A 286 4.52 -4.35 -2.04
C ALA A 286 5.36 -4.47 -3.30
N TYR A 287 6.12 -3.43 -3.68
CA TYR A 287 7.04 -3.53 -4.81
C TYR A 287 8.28 -4.34 -4.40
N VAL A 288 8.46 -5.49 -5.05
CA VAL A 288 9.54 -6.47 -4.79
C VAL A 288 10.38 -6.75 -6.05
N GLU A 289 10.39 -5.79 -6.98
CA GLU A 289 11.20 -5.75 -8.21
C GLU A 289 10.75 -6.70 -9.34
N ALA A 290 10.57 -7.98 -9.03
CA ALA A 290 10.05 -9.00 -9.94
C ALA A 290 9.32 -10.07 -9.13
N TRP A 291 8.56 -10.92 -9.81
CA TRP A 291 7.94 -12.07 -9.16
C TRP A 291 8.98 -12.95 -8.42
N PRO A 292 8.60 -13.55 -7.28
CA PRO A 292 9.43 -14.51 -6.58
C PRO A 292 9.81 -15.69 -7.47
N TYR A 293 11.08 -16.08 -7.42
CA TYR A 293 11.54 -17.33 -8.02
C TYR A 293 11.43 -18.49 -7.04
N ARG A 294 11.78 -19.72 -7.43
CA ARG A 294 11.65 -21.02 -6.71
C ARG A 294 11.85 -21.06 -5.19
N TYR A 295 10.78 -21.25 -4.42
CA TYR A 295 10.75 -21.12 -2.95
C TYR A 295 11.20 -19.74 -2.46
N GLY A 296 11.01 -18.70 -3.27
CA GLY A 296 11.40 -17.32 -3.01
C GLY A 296 10.33 -16.51 -2.31
N LEU A 297 9.37 -17.15 -1.64
CA LEU A 297 8.35 -16.50 -0.82
C LEU A 297 8.25 -17.26 0.49
N ALA A 298 8.49 -16.59 1.62
CA ALA A 298 8.41 -17.18 2.95
C ALA A 298 7.64 -16.26 3.90
N LEU A 299 6.57 -16.77 4.52
CA LEU A 299 5.78 -16.09 5.53
C LEU A 299 6.32 -16.49 6.92
N SER A 300 6.47 -15.53 7.84
CA SER A 300 6.92 -15.80 9.21
C SER A 300 5.89 -16.62 9.99
N ASP A 301 6.34 -17.32 11.05
CA ASP A 301 5.47 -18.16 11.89
C ASP A 301 4.32 -17.37 12.55
N ASP A 302 4.56 -16.08 12.85
CA ASP A 302 3.57 -15.14 13.40
C ASP A 302 2.80 -14.36 12.32
N GLU A 303 3.12 -14.61 11.05
CA GLU A 303 2.54 -13.96 9.87
C GLU A 303 2.68 -12.43 9.82
N GLU A 304 3.52 -11.83 10.67
CA GLU A 304 3.80 -10.39 10.68
C GLU A 304 4.69 -9.95 9.52
N TYR A 305 5.47 -10.88 8.97
CA TYR A 305 6.45 -10.60 7.93
C TYR A 305 6.40 -11.63 6.80
N ILE A 306 6.63 -11.14 5.58
CA ILE A 306 6.81 -11.98 4.40
C ILE A 306 8.08 -11.57 3.68
N ALA A 307 8.95 -12.54 3.44
CA ALA A 307 10.21 -12.36 2.75
C ALA A 307 10.08 -12.81 1.29
N THR A 308 10.65 -12.03 0.37
CA THR A 308 10.64 -12.34 -1.06
C THR A 308 12.04 -12.39 -1.64
N ALA A 309 12.28 -13.30 -2.57
CA ALA A 309 13.47 -13.42 -3.40
C ALA A 309 13.08 -13.35 -4.88
N SER A 310 13.34 -12.20 -5.50
CA SER A 310 12.93 -11.90 -6.87
C SER A 310 13.79 -12.65 -7.89
N LYS A 311 13.17 -12.97 -9.04
CA LYS A 311 13.87 -13.60 -10.18
C LYS A 311 15.08 -12.81 -10.69
N ILE A 312 15.11 -11.49 -10.52
CA ILE A 312 16.18 -10.64 -11.05
C ILE A 312 17.23 -10.24 -9.99
N GLY A 313 16.96 -10.51 -8.71
CA GLY A 313 17.99 -10.54 -7.67
C GLY A 313 17.71 -9.72 -6.42
N ARG A 314 16.53 -9.14 -6.22
CA ARG A 314 16.22 -8.44 -4.98
C ARG A 314 15.60 -9.36 -3.95
N ALA A 315 16.20 -9.38 -2.77
CA ALA A 315 15.57 -9.91 -1.57
C ALA A 315 14.88 -8.76 -0.81
N CYS A 316 13.66 -8.97 -0.33
CA CYS A 316 12.92 -7.99 0.47
C CYS A 316 12.37 -8.64 1.74
N LEU A 317 12.31 -7.86 2.82
CA LEU A 317 11.47 -8.16 3.97
C LEU A 317 10.28 -7.20 3.96
N VAL A 318 9.07 -7.73 3.95
CA VAL A 318 7.83 -6.97 3.87
C VAL A 318 7.02 -7.20 5.13
N ARG A 319 6.51 -6.14 5.75
CA ARG A 319 5.55 -6.25 6.83
C ARG A 319 4.15 -6.49 6.26
N THR A 320 3.48 -7.54 6.70
CA THR A 320 2.24 -8.02 6.10
C THR A 320 1.02 -7.15 6.43
N SER A 321 1.06 -6.41 7.54
CA SER A 321 -0.04 -5.56 8.00
C SER A 321 -0.34 -4.42 7.03
N ASP A 322 0.70 -3.78 6.49
CA ASP A 322 0.61 -2.61 5.62
C ASP A 322 1.32 -2.79 4.26
N MET A 323 1.84 -3.99 3.98
CA MET A 323 2.61 -4.32 2.79
C MET A 323 3.84 -3.42 2.58
N LYS A 324 4.40 -2.88 3.67
CA LYS A 324 5.59 -2.03 3.61
C LYS A 324 6.86 -2.87 3.49
N VAL A 325 7.68 -2.58 2.48
CA VAL A 325 9.05 -3.10 2.39
C VAL A 325 9.89 -2.44 3.49
N LEU A 326 10.35 -3.23 4.46
CA LEU A 326 11.17 -2.75 5.58
C LEU A 326 12.62 -2.52 5.16
N TRP A 327 13.16 -3.43 4.37
CA TRP A 327 14.44 -3.29 3.70
C TRP A 327 14.49 -4.21 2.49
N SER A 328 15.45 -3.92 1.60
CA SER A 328 15.77 -4.77 0.46
C SER A 328 17.27 -4.89 0.27
N PHE A 329 17.73 -6.02 -0.25
CA PHE A 329 19.12 -6.26 -0.62
C PHE A 329 19.21 -6.81 -2.06
N ASP A 330 20.10 -6.25 -2.87
CA ASP A 330 20.37 -6.70 -4.23
C ASP A 330 21.45 -7.80 -4.23
N THR A 331 21.04 -9.04 -4.49
CA THR A 331 21.92 -10.21 -4.61
C THR A 331 22.71 -10.26 -5.91
N ARG A 332 22.55 -9.25 -6.78
CA ARG A 332 23.30 -9.05 -8.03
C ARG A 332 23.19 -10.26 -8.95
N GLY A 333 21.95 -10.60 -9.27
CA GLY A 333 21.56 -11.76 -10.07
C GLY A 333 20.52 -12.60 -9.35
N GLY A 334 19.80 -13.43 -10.13
CA GLY A 334 18.56 -14.07 -9.69
C GLY A 334 18.65 -14.76 -8.34
N CYS A 335 17.77 -14.33 -7.44
CA CYS A 335 17.60 -14.95 -6.14
C CYS A 335 16.65 -16.13 -6.31
N HIS A 336 17.03 -17.30 -5.81
CA HIS A 336 16.29 -18.53 -6.07
C HIS A 336 15.26 -18.77 -4.99
N TRP A 337 15.68 -18.84 -3.73
CA TRP A 337 14.87 -19.22 -2.59
C TRP A 337 15.14 -18.32 -1.37
N ILE A 338 14.20 -18.30 -0.43
CA ILE A 338 14.29 -17.55 0.82
C ILE A 338 13.57 -18.31 1.93
N ASP A 339 14.05 -18.17 3.16
CA ASP A 339 13.42 -18.75 4.35
C ASP A 339 13.56 -17.80 5.55
N ILE A 340 12.59 -17.87 6.46
CA ILE A 340 12.56 -17.07 7.70
C ILE A 340 12.80 -18.00 8.88
N ALA A 341 13.75 -17.66 9.75
CA ALA A 341 13.98 -18.41 10.96
C ALA A 341 12.84 -18.23 11.98
N PRO A 342 12.55 -19.25 12.81
CA PRO A 342 11.59 -19.12 13.91
C PRO A 342 11.88 -17.91 14.79
N ASN A 343 10.82 -17.34 15.37
CA ASN A 343 10.87 -16.12 16.19
C ASN A 343 11.54 -14.92 15.50
N ASN A 344 11.52 -14.88 14.17
CA ASN A 344 12.07 -13.79 13.37
C ASN A 344 13.55 -13.50 13.68
N ALA A 345 14.35 -14.54 13.94
CA ALA A 345 15.75 -14.37 14.31
C ALA A 345 16.61 -13.88 13.14
N TYR A 346 16.40 -14.42 11.93
CA TYR A 346 17.12 -14.07 10.71
C TYR A 346 16.39 -14.57 9.45
N LEU A 347 16.86 -14.11 8.29
CA LEU A 347 16.48 -14.60 6.98
C LEU A 347 17.66 -15.36 6.37
N LEU A 348 17.36 -16.48 5.72
CA LEU A 348 18.30 -17.25 4.93
C LEU A 348 17.92 -17.10 3.45
N ILE A 349 18.88 -16.64 2.64
CA ILE A 349 18.63 -16.28 1.23
C ILE A 349 19.62 -17.06 0.37
N GLY A 350 19.15 -17.63 -0.74
CA GLY A 350 20.02 -18.30 -1.71
C GLY A 350 19.68 -17.96 -3.15
N GLY A 351 20.70 -17.81 -3.99
CA GLY A 351 20.57 -17.37 -5.36
C GLY A 351 21.72 -17.79 -6.27
N GLY A 352 21.57 -17.54 -7.57
CA GLY A 352 22.59 -17.72 -8.60
C GLY A 352 23.38 -16.45 -8.91
N GLY A 353 23.08 -15.34 -8.22
CA GLY A 353 23.76 -14.06 -8.36
C GLY A 353 25.14 -13.99 -7.71
N SER A 354 25.68 -12.78 -7.57
CA SER A 354 27.01 -12.56 -6.96
C SER A 354 27.08 -12.94 -5.49
N TYR A 355 25.93 -12.94 -4.83
CA TYR A 355 25.78 -13.41 -3.46
C TYR A 355 25.01 -14.74 -3.46
N GLY A 356 25.75 -15.84 -3.63
CA GLY A 356 25.15 -17.16 -3.88
C GLY A 356 24.30 -17.69 -2.72
N ARG A 357 24.70 -17.39 -1.48
CA ARG A 357 23.88 -17.60 -0.28
C ARG A 357 24.25 -16.61 0.81
N MET A 358 23.33 -16.29 1.71
CA MET A 358 23.57 -15.37 2.81
C MET A 358 22.60 -15.55 3.96
N LEU A 359 23.07 -15.18 5.15
CA LEU A 359 22.23 -14.97 6.33
C LEU A 359 22.18 -13.48 6.62
N VAL A 360 20.96 -12.97 6.78
CA VAL A 360 20.66 -11.57 7.04
C VAL A 360 19.78 -11.47 8.27
N TYR A 361 20.17 -10.65 9.24
CA TYR A 361 19.31 -10.40 10.40
C TYR A 361 18.11 -9.54 10.01
N PHE A 362 17.04 -9.58 10.80
CA PHE A 362 15.80 -8.85 10.50
C PHE A 362 15.97 -7.32 10.37
N ASN A 363 17.03 -6.76 10.96
CA ASN A 363 17.39 -5.34 10.79
C ASN A 363 18.10 -5.03 9.46
N GLY A 364 18.28 -6.01 8.57
CA GLY A 364 18.96 -5.88 7.28
C GLY A 364 20.49 -6.05 7.34
N SER A 365 21.08 -6.26 8.52
CA SER A 365 22.53 -6.49 8.63
C SER A 365 22.90 -7.91 8.19
N ILE A 366 23.96 -8.02 7.38
CA ILE A 366 24.40 -9.29 6.79
C ILE A 366 25.38 -9.97 7.73
N ALA A 367 25.05 -11.17 8.19
CA ALA A 367 25.94 -11.96 9.03
C ALA A 367 27.10 -12.54 8.22
N TRP A 368 26.78 -13.26 7.15
CA TRP A 368 27.77 -13.86 6.26
C TRP A 368 27.22 -14.08 4.85
N ILE A 369 28.13 -14.27 3.91
CA ILE A 369 27.85 -14.58 2.50
C ILE A 369 28.65 -15.82 2.07
N GLY A 370 28.11 -16.59 1.13
CA GLY A 370 28.71 -17.85 0.67
C GLY A 370 28.46 -18.14 -0.82
N PRO A 371 28.98 -19.29 -1.30
CA PRO A 371 28.78 -19.74 -2.67
C PRO A 371 27.31 -20.10 -2.95
N VAL A 372 26.98 -20.28 -4.23
CA VAL A 372 25.64 -20.65 -4.70
C VAL A 372 25.10 -21.89 -3.99
N SER A 373 23.80 -21.86 -3.72
CA SER A 373 23.02 -22.99 -3.20
C SER A 373 21.63 -23.06 -3.83
N ALA A 374 21.21 -24.25 -4.21
CA ALA A 374 19.92 -24.56 -4.82
C ALA A 374 18.75 -24.57 -3.82
N SER A 375 18.99 -24.87 -2.55
CA SER A 375 17.99 -24.81 -1.48
C SER A 375 18.63 -24.59 -0.10
N GLY A 376 17.81 -24.25 0.90
CA GLY A 376 18.22 -24.19 2.29
C GLY A 376 17.03 -24.03 3.23
N VAL A 377 17.28 -24.17 4.52
CA VAL A 377 16.28 -24.16 5.60
C VAL A 377 16.87 -23.49 6.84
N ALA A 378 16.12 -22.58 7.46
CA ALA A 378 16.40 -22.10 8.80
C ALA A 378 15.83 -23.12 9.82
N LEU A 379 16.71 -23.85 10.51
CA LEU A 379 16.29 -24.95 11.37
C LEU A 379 15.78 -24.48 12.74
N ASP A 380 16.43 -23.44 13.29
CA ASP A 380 16.08 -22.69 14.49
C ASP A 380 16.90 -21.40 14.57
N GLU A 381 16.85 -20.70 15.70
CA GLU A 381 17.61 -19.48 16.00
C GLU A 381 19.15 -19.66 15.94
N ARG A 382 19.67 -20.89 15.88
CA ARG A 382 21.12 -21.19 15.98
C ARG A 382 21.67 -22.01 14.82
N HIS A 383 20.82 -22.61 13.99
CA HIS A 383 21.23 -23.56 12.96
C HIS A 383 20.54 -23.33 11.63
N VAL A 384 21.33 -23.47 10.56
CA VAL A 384 20.86 -23.46 9.18
C VAL A 384 21.27 -24.76 8.47
N ALA A 385 20.50 -25.16 7.47
CA ALA A 385 20.95 -26.12 6.47
C ALA A 385 20.97 -25.44 5.10
N VAL A 386 22.03 -25.65 4.33
CA VAL A 386 22.17 -25.14 2.97
C VAL A 386 22.59 -26.26 2.06
N ALA A 387 22.02 -26.32 0.86
CA ALA A 387 22.28 -27.42 -0.05
C ALA A 387 22.50 -26.97 -1.50
N GLU A 388 23.51 -27.59 -2.11
CA GLU A 388 23.83 -27.53 -3.55
C GLU A 388 24.08 -28.96 -4.01
N SER A 389 25.34 -29.35 -4.22
CA SER A 389 25.73 -30.74 -4.48
C SER A 389 26.01 -31.53 -3.20
N SER A 390 25.90 -30.91 -2.03
CA SER A 390 25.89 -31.53 -0.70
C SER A 390 24.84 -30.82 0.16
N ILE A 391 24.45 -31.43 1.27
CA ILE A 391 23.69 -30.79 2.34
C ILE A 391 24.67 -30.50 3.46
N ASP A 392 24.84 -29.22 3.80
CA ASP A 392 25.70 -28.78 4.90
C ASP A 392 24.83 -28.19 6.01
N ILE A 393 24.94 -28.75 7.21
CA ILE A 393 24.32 -28.20 8.44
C ILE A 393 25.34 -27.30 9.11
N MET A 394 24.94 -26.07 9.41
CA MET A 394 25.82 -25.04 9.92
C MET A 394 25.20 -24.32 11.11
N THR A 395 26.03 -23.74 11.99
CA THR A 395 25.55 -22.73 12.94
C THR A 395 25.21 -21.42 12.21
N VAL A 396 24.45 -20.54 12.85
CA VAL A 396 24.17 -19.17 12.35
C VAL A 396 25.44 -18.33 12.19
N ASP A 397 26.49 -18.65 12.91
CA ASP A 397 27.82 -18.04 12.75
C ASP A 397 28.61 -18.66 11.58
N GLY A 398 28.11 -19.73 10.97
CA GLY A 398 28.68 -20.35 9.79
C GLY A 398 29.66 -21.51 10.04
N ALA A 399 29.70 -22.09 11.25
CA ALA A 399 30.47 -23.30 11.52
C ALA A 399 29.75 -24.52 10.92
N VAL A 400 30.45 -25.37 10.17
CA VAL A 400 29.87 -26.61 9.63
C VAL A 400 29.84 -27.69 10.71
N LEU A 401 28.66 -28.20 11.03
CA LEU A 401 28.44 -29.26 12.02
C LEU A 401 28.36 -30.65 11.38
N TRP A 402 27.88 -30.72 10.14
CA TRP A 402 27.76 -31.96 9.37
C TRP A 402 27.67 -31.66 7.87
N SER A 403 28.15 -32.59 7.04
CA SER A 403 27.95 -32.57 5.60
C SER A 403 27.60 -33.95 5.09
N SER A 404 26.63 -34.03 4.16
CA SER A 404 26.28 -35.30 3.50
C SER A 404 27.38 -35.84 2.60
N GLY A 405 28.36 -35.01 2.24
CA GLY A 405 29.21 -35.24 1.08
C GLY A 405 28.43 -35.09 -0.24
N PRO A 406 29.07 -35.36 -1.38
CA PRO A 406 28.51 -35.09 -2.69
C PRO A 406 27.33 -36.03 -3.03
N LEU A 407 26.23 -35.43 -3.48
CA LEU A 407 25.03 -36.04 -4.04
C LEU A 407 25.09 -36.07 -5.57
N ASP A 408 24.07 -36.66 -6.22
CA ASP A 408 24.09 -36.94 -7.66
C ASP A 408 23.80 -35.71 -8.56
N ALA A 409 23.20 -34.66 -7.99
CA ALA A 409 22.91 -33.36 -8.60
C ALA A 409 22.58 -32.32 -7.50
N GLY A 410 22.24 -31.09 -7.91
CA GLY A 410 21.80 -30.03 -7.01
C GLY A 410 20.54 -30.43 -6.21
N VAL A 411 20.49 -30.15 -4.91
CA VAL A 411 19.34 -30.40 -4.05
C VAL A 411 18.30 -29.32 -4.23
N VAL A 412 17.19 -29.68 -4.85
CA VAL A 412 16.10 -28.78 -5.22
C VAL A 412 15.06 -28.64 -4.10
N PHE A 413 14.81 -29.73 -3.38
CA PHE A 413 13.91 -29.75 -2.24
C PHE A 413 14.68 -30.26 -1.03
N LEU A 414 14.55 -29.57 0.10
CA LEU A 414 15.17 -29.92 1.36
C LEU A 414 14.16 -29.66 2.48
N LYS A 415 13.91 -30.66 3.32
CA LYS A 415 13.04 -30.53 4.50
C LYS A 415 13.56 -31.41 5.63
N PHE A 416 13.51 -30.90 6.85
CA PHE A 416 13.80 -31.67 8.07
C PHE A 416 12.50 -32.18 8.67
N SER A 417 12.56 -33.33 9.34
CA SER A 417 11.43 -33.75 10.17
C SER A 417 11.21 -32.79 11.34
N LYS A 418 9.98 -32.70 11.85
CA LYS A 418 9.65 -31.82 13.00
C LYS A 418 10.56 -32.06 14.23
N ASP A 419 10.96 -33.31 14.46
CA ASP A 419 11.88 -33.72 15.54
C ASP A 419 13.37 -33.72 15.15
N ARG A 420 13.67 -33.36 13.88
CA ARG A 420 15.00 -33.35 13.26
C ARG A 420 15.72 -34.70 13.27
N SER A 421 14.99 -35.81 13.45
CA SER A 421 15.56 -37.14 13.30
C SER A 421 15.85 -37.50 11.85
N ARG A 422 15.23 -36.79 10.88
CA ARG A 422 15.35 -37.07 9.45
C ARG A 422 15.55 -35.84 8.58
N ILE A 423 16.23 -36.05 7.46
CA ILE A 423 16.40 -35.08 6.37
C ILE A 423 15.84 -35.69 5.09
N TYR A 424 14.85 -35.03 4.50
CA TYR A 424 14.26 -35.38 3.22
C TYR A 424 14.82 -34.45 2.14
N ALA A 425 15.37 -35.02 1.08
CA ALA A 425 15.93 -34.24 -0.01
C ALA A 425 15.58 -34.82 -1.38
N ALA A 426 15.31 -33.96 -2.36
CA ALA A 426 15.16 -34.37 -3.75
C ALA A 426 16.08 -33.55 -4.65
N THR A 427 16.80 -34.22 -5.55
CA THR A 427 17.79 -33.58 -6.42
C THR A 427 17.22 -33.25 -7.80
N ASP A 428 17.95 -32.44 -8.56
CA ASP A 428 17.63 -32.05 -9.95
C ASP A 428 17.70 -33.23 -10.95
N LYS A 429 18.01 -34.44 -10.48
CA LYS A 429 17.85 -35.69 -11.25
C LYS A 429 16.60 -36.48 -10.86
N ALA A 430 15.72 -35.89 -10.06
CA ALA A 430 14.58 -36.55 -9.45
C ALA A 430 14.99 -37.77 -8.58
N THR A 431 16.12 -37.67 -7.87
CA THR A 431 16.54 -38.67 -6.90
C THR A 431 16.09 -38.23 -5.51
N PHE A 432 15.29 -39.05 -4.83
CA PHE A 432 14.83 -38.82 -3.46
C PHE A 432 15.76 -39.49 -2.45
N TYR A 433 16.17 -38.73 -1.44
CA TYR A 433 17.07 -39.14 -0.36
C TYR A 433 16.39 -38.94 0.99
N VAL A 434 16.58 -39.89 1.89
CA VAL A 434 16.28 -39.72 3.33
C VAL A 434 17.50 -40.06 4.14
N PHE A 435 17.91 -39.13 5.00
CA PHE A 435 18.92 -39.34 6.02
C PHE A 435 18.27 -39.44 7.39
N GLU A 436 18.82 -40.28 8.28
CA GLU A 436 18.36 -40.45 9.66
C GLU A 436 19.52 -40.18 10.62
N GLY A 437 19.26 -39.42 11.68
CA GLY A 437 20.30 -38.89 12.55
C GLY A 437 19.81 -37.91 13.58
N GLY A 438 20.67 -36.96 13.94
CA GLY A 438 20.33 -35.86 14.84
C GLY A 438 21.56 -35.12 15.37
N PHE A 439 21.28 -34.16 16.25
CA PHE A 439 22.28 -33.37 16.96
C PHE A 439 22.74 -34.08 18.24
N LYS A 440 24.02 -33.97 18.57
CA LYS A 440 24.63 -34.54 19.77
C LYS A 440 25.58 -33.52 20.39
N LYS A 441 25.58 -33.43 21.73
CA LYS A 441 26.63 -32.69 22.43
C LYS A 441 27.96 -33.40 22.28
N VAL A 442 29.02 -32.63 22.05
CA VAL A 442 30.39 -33.16 22.07
C VAL A 442 30.71 -33.55 23.51
N GLU A 443 30.97 -34.84 23.77
CA GLU A 443 31.43 -35.26 25.08
C GLU A 443 32.82 -34.65 25.34
N GLU A 444 32.99 -33.99 26.49
CA GLU A 444 34.30 -33.50 26.94
C GLU A 444 35.32 -34.64 26.80
N HIS A 445 36.40 -34.39 26.04
CA HIS A 445 37.56 -35.27 26.04
C HIS A 445 38.09 -35.38 27.49
N LYS A 446 37.65 -36.40 28.21
CA LYS A 446 38.23 -36.80 29.49
C LYS A 446 39.61 -37.40 29.22
N GLU A 447 40.65 -36.65 29.54
CA GLU A 447 41.87 -37.28 30.03
C GLU A 447 41.50 -38.20 31.21
N ALA A 448 42.04 -39.42 31.16
CA ALA A 448 41.78 -40.46 32.15
C ALA A 448 42.23 -40.04 33.55
N GLU A 449 41.36 -40.19 34.56
CA GLU A 449 41.61 -40.99 35.77
C GLU A 449 40.46 -40.87 36.81
N GLY A 450 39.96 -42.02 37.27
CA GLY A 450 39.72 -42.27 38.70
C GLY A 450 38.41 -41.82 39.39
N GLY A 451 37.36 -42.64 39.31
CA GLY A 451 36.62 -43.15 40.49
C GLY A 451 35.44 -42.35 41.10
N GLY A 452 34.25 -43.01 41.18
CA GLY A 452 33.33 -42.88 42.34
C GLY A 452 31.87 -42.43 42.13
N ARG A 453 30.99 -43.37 41.77
CA ARG A 453 29.53 -43.59 42.07
C ARG A 453 28.59 -42.49 42.69
N PHE A 454 27.39 -42.40 42.04
CA PHE A 454 25.98 -42.23 42.52
C PHE A 454 25.53 -40.88 43.18
N GLU A 455 24.33 -40.30 43.02
CA GLU A 455 23.08 -40.47 42.22
C GLU A 455 22.16 -39.21 42.46
N GLU A 456 21.31 -38.85 41.48
CA GLU A 456 20.03 -38.07 41.48
C GLU A 456 19.76 -36.73 42.23
N GLY A 457 19.10 -35.77 41.51
CA GLY A 457 18.06 -34.88 42.09
C GLY A 457 17.97 -33.38 41.65
N ARG A 458 17.10 -33.10 40.66
CA ARG A 458 16.33 -31.88 40.26
C ARG A 458 16.55 -30.44 40.83
N GLU A 459 16.33 -29.49 39.90
CA GLU A 459 15.69 -28.13 39.98
C GLU A 459 16.53 -26.84 40.19
N GLY A 460 16.83 -26.16 39.05
CA GLY A 460 16.43 -24.77 38.67
C GLY A 460 16.90 -23.54 39.47
N ARG A 461 17.52 -22.55 38.76
CA ARG A 461 17.38 -21.07 38.93
C ARG A 461 18.17 -20.25 37.87
N PRO A 462 17.81 -18.97 37.57
CA PRO A 462 18.10 -18.25 36.32
C PRO A 462 19.29 -17.24 36.38
N PHE A 463 19.73 -16.77 35.20
CA PHE A 463 20.84 -15.83 34.91
C PHE A 463 20.45 -14.32 35.02
N PHE A 464 21.42 -13.41 35.24
CA PHE A 464 21.26 -11.93 35.36
C PHE A 464 22.20 -11.14 34.39
N GLU A 465 21.81 -9.91 34.00
CA GLU A 465 22.46 -8.98 33.03
C GLU A 465 23.20 -7.77 33.66
N ARG A 466 24.03 -7.06 32.86
CA ARG A 466 24.90 -5.90 33.20
C ARG A 466 24.15 -4.54 33.24
N PRO A 467 24.54 -3.54 34.09
CA PRO A 467 23.90 -2.22 34.12
C PRO A 467 24.27 -1.32 32.92
N PRO A 468 23.37 -0.43 32.43
CA PRO A 468 23.54 0.27 31.15
C PRO A 468 24.28 1.63 31.19
N VAL A 469 24.74 2.09 32.38
CA VAL A 469 25.30 3.45 32.60
C VAL A 469 26.75 3.41 33.12
N ASP A 470 27.35 2.23 33.16
CA ASP A 470 28.77 2.03 33.47
C ASP A 470 29.58 2.32 32.19
N LEU A 471 30.17 3.52 32.12
CA LEU A 471 30.79 4.08 30.92
C LEU A 471 32.28 3.73 30.84
N ASN A 472 32.93 3.51 31.98
CA ASN A 472 34.33 3.11 32.05
C ASN A 472 34.52 1.57 31.97
N GLY A 473 33.45 0.82 32.18
CA GLY A 473 33.36 -0.60 31.94
C GLY A 473 33.67 -1.51 33.14
N ASP A 474 33.70 -0.97 34.36
CA ASP A 474 34.19 -1.64 35.58
C ASP A 474 33.09 -2.26 36.47
N TRP A 475 31.84 -2.20 36.01
CA TRP A 475 30.63 -2.71 36.67
C TRP A 475 30.17 -1.92 37.90
N VAL A 476 30.70 -0.71 38.12
CA VAL A 476 30.31 0.23 39.15
C VAL A 476 30.02 1.59 38.49
N VAL A 477 29.01 2.33 38.96
CA VAL A 477 28.75 3.70 38.49
C VAL A 477 29.27 4.66 39.56
N ASP A 478 30.39 5.33 39.31
CA ASP A 478 31.03 6.23 40.27
C ASP A 478 31.75 7.44 39.62
N GLU A 479 32.56 8.18 40.40
CA GLU A 479 33.30 9.36 39.91
C GLU A 479 34.26 9.03 38.74
N GLY A 480 34.68 7.77 38.58
CA GLY A 480 35.50 7.31 37.46
C GLY A 480 34.76 7.39 36.11
N ASP A 481 33.44 7.22 36.10
CA ASP A 481 32.62 7.43 34.89
C ASP A 481 32.49 8.92 34.55
N VAL A 482 32.48 9.80 35.55
CA VAL A 482 32.49 11.26 35.35
C VAL A 482 33.84 11.70 34.74
N GLU A 483 34.95 11.16 35.24
CA GLU A 483 36.27 11.41 34.65
C GLU A 483 36.36 10.94 33.20
N ALA A 484 35.77 9.78 32.88
CA ALA A 484 35.69 9.26 31.51
C ALA A 484 34.89 10.19 30.59
N LEU A 485 33.76 10.74 31.07
CA LEU A 485 32.97 11.72 30.32
C LEU A 485 33.73 13.05 30.12
N GLY A 486 34.40 13.51 31.16
CA GLY A 486 35.19 14.74 31.17
C GLY A 486 36.37 14.72 30.21
N ALA A 487 36.99 13.56 30.02
CA ALA A 487 38.07 13.39 29.05
C ALA A 487 37.57 13.53 27.59
N CYS A 488 36.30 13.22 27.32
CA CYS A 488 35.71 13.29 25.99
C CYS A 488 35.06 14.64 25.70
N TYR A 489 34.41 15.25 26.70
CA TYR A 489 33.54 16.41 26.47
C TYR A 489 33.83 17.59 27.38
N GLY A 490 34.82 17.58 28.27
CA GLY A 490 35.07 18.67 29.23
C GLY A 490 34.00 18.74 30.32
N LEU A 491 34.39 19.08 31.55
CA LEU A 491 33.50 18.96 32.72
C LEU A 491 32.82 20.26 33.12
N LYS A 492 33.26 21.42 32.63
CA LYS A 492 32.65 22.70 33.02
C LYS A 492 32.47 23.64 31.85
N ARG A 493 31.42 24.46 31.89
CA ARG A 493 31.13 25.46 30.85
C ARG A 493 32.27 26.46 30.75
N GLY A 494 33.03 26.36 29.66
CA GLY A 494 34.24 27.13 29.41
C GLY A 494 35.51 26.28 29.23
N ASP A 495 35.45 24.98 29.54
CA ASP A 495 36.53 24.03 29.25
C ASP A 495 36.62 23.75 27.74
N PRO A 496 37.83 23.52 27.19
CA PRO A 496 37.99 23.15 25.79
C PRO A 496 37.36 21.78 25.52
N GLY A 497 36.22 21.75 24.83
CA GLY A 497 35.48 20.52 24.52
C GLY A 497 34.06 20.48 25.10
N PHE A 498 33.75 21.37 26.06
CA PHE A 498 32.44 21.44 26.71
C PHE A 498 31.31 21.52 25.70
N LYS A 499 30.37 20.59 25.84
CA LYS A 499 29.15 20.52 25.04
C LYS A 499 27.94 20.63 25.96
N GLU A 500 27.05 21.56 25.64
CA GLU A 500 25.84 21.81 26.47
C GLU A 500 24.88 20.61 26.52
N GLU A 501 25.00 19.67 25.59
CA GLU A 501 24.19 18.45 25.53
C GLU A 501 24.57 17.37 26.57
N VAL A 502 25.72 17.50 27.25
CA VAL A 502 26.15 16.55 28.31
C VAL A 502 25.91 17.09 29.74
N ASP A 503 25.47 18.34 29.85
CA ASP A 503 25.04 19.01 31.08
C ASP A 503 23.50 18.94 31.12
N LEU A 504 23.00 17.86 31.70
CA LEU A 504 21.61 17.42 31.57
C LEU A 504 20.67 18.12 32.56
N ASP A 505 21.18 18.70 33.65
CA ASP A 505 20.40 19.59 34.52
C ASP A 505 20.61 21.08 34.22
N GLY A 506 21.57 21.42 33.37
CA GLY A 506 21.80 22.75 32.83
C GLY A 506 22.43 23.72 33.83
N ASP A 507 23.11 23.19 34.85
CA ASP A 507 23.75 24.00 35.90
C ASP A 507 25.14 24.54 35.49
N GLY A 508 25.71 24.00 34.40
CA GLY A 508 26.98 24.41 33.82
C GLY A 508 28.19 23.55 34.21
N ASP A 509 28.02 22.52 35.03
CA ASP A 509 29.05 21.57 35.46
C ASP A 509 28.57 20.12 35.18
N VAL A 510 29.35 19.33 34.43
CA VAL A 510 29.09 17.90 34.24
C VAL A 510 29.63 17.13 35.43
N ASP A 511 28.75 16.56 36.25
CA ASP A 511 29.13 15.77 37.41
C ASP A 511 28.30 14.48 37.60
N VAL A 512 28.37 13.88 38.79
CA VAL A 512 27.66 12.63 39.09
C VAL A 512 26.13 12.79 39.02
N VAL A 513 25.61 14.01 39.12
CA VAL A 513 24.19 14.33 38.97
C VAL A 513 23.76 14.16 37.52
N ASP A 514 24.56 14.56 36.53
CA ASP A 514 24.28 14.32 35.12
C ASP A 514 24.32 12.84 34.77
N LEU A 515 25.27 12.09 35.33
CA LEU A 515 25.27 10.62 35.20
C LEU A 515 24.04 9.99 35.83
N ALA A 516 23.56 10.52 36.96
CA ALA A 516 22.33 10.04 37.60
C ALA A 516 21.08 10.37 36.76
N ILE A 517 21.07 11.52 36.08
CA ILE A 517 20.00 11.90 35.15
C ILE A 517 20.05 11.02 33.90
N LEU A 518 21.23 10.79 33.33
CA LEU A 518 21.42 9.87 32.21
C LEU A 518 21.02 8.43 32.58
N ALA A 519 21.37 7.99 33.78
CA ALA A 519 20.93 6.72 34.34
C ALA A 519 19.41 6.65 34.52
N SER A 520 18.76 7.77 34.84
CA SER A 520 17.30 7.86 35.00
C SER A 520 16.55 7.76 33.67
N TYR A 521 17.20 8.09 32.55
CA TYR A 521 16.66 7.93 31.20
C TYR A 521 16.84 6.51 30.63
N LEU A 522 17.61 5.65 31.29
CA LEU A 522 17.77 4.24 30.91
C LEU A 522 16.85 3.35 31.75
N PRO A 523 16.00 2.51 31.15
CA PRO A 523 14.99 1.76 31.88
C PRO A 523 15.63 0.59 32.63
N VAL A 524 15.97 0.77 33.91
CA VAL A 524 16.39 -0.35 34.79
C VAL A 524 15.22 -0.80 35.67
N ARG A 525 14.75 -2.03 35.41
CA ARG A 525 13.92 -2.81 36.34
C ARG A 525 14.73 -3.14 37.60
N ALA A 526 14.46 -2.46 38.71
CA ALA A 526 14.64 -3.01 40.06
C ALA A 526 13.57 -2.50 41.03
N LYS A 527 12.80 -3.45 41.55
CA LYS A 527 11.72 -3.29 42.53
C LYS A 527 12.22 -2.71 43.86
N VAL A 528 11.71 -1.54 44.25
CA VAL A 528 11.10 -1.30 45.58
C VAL A 528 9.96 -0.27 45.44
N GLY A 529 8.72 -0.72 45.69
CA GLY A 529 7.53 0.13 45.84
C GLY A 529 6.67 0.37 44.58
N GLY A 530 6.78 -0.50 43.57
CA GLY A 530 6.30 -0.25 42.20
C GLY A 530 4.79 -0.01 42.07
N GLY A 531 4.42 1.23 41.79
CA GLY A 531 3.15 1.62 41.19
C GLY A 531 3.17 1.54 39.65
N GLY A 532 3.91 0.57 39.08
CA GLY A 532 3.80 0.25 37.66
C GLY A 532 2.39 -0.25 37.37
N LEU A 533 1.82 0.18 36.24
CA LEU A 533 0.56 -0.38 35.75
C LEU A 533 0.68 -1.92 35.77
N PRO A 534 -0.26 -2.65 36.39
CA PRO A 534 -0.19 -4.12 36.46
C PRO A 534 -0.38 -4.79 35.09
N TRP A 535 -0.67 -4.01 34.06
CA TRP A 535 -0.89 -4.43 32.69
C TRP A 535 0.25 -3.98 31.76
N THR A 536 0.54 -4.78 30.74
CA THR A 536 1.39 -4.44 29.60
C THR A 536 0.53 -4.44 28.35
N SER A 537 0.71 -3.45 27.46
CA SER A 537 -0.08 -3.37 26.24
C SER A 537 0.02 -4.66 25.43
N ASP A 538 -1.12 -5.17 24.96
CA ASP A 538 -1.19 -6.30 24.03
C ASP A 538 -1.64 -5.89 22.62
N ILE A 539 -2.01 -4.62 22.45
CA ILE A 539 -2.32 -3.96 21.18
C ILE A 539 -1.65 -2.59 21.11
N ALA A 540 -1.61 -2.00 19.92
CA ALA A 540 -1.17 -0.63 19.68
C ALA A 540 -2.34 0.21 19.13
N PRO A 541 -2.45 1.50 19.49
CA PRO A 541 -3.46 2.37 18.90
C PRO A 541 -3.18 2.59 17.40
N GLY A 542 -4.24 2.74 16.61
CA GLY A 542 -4.13 3.10 15.20
C GLY A 542 -3.48 4.47 15.00
N SER A 543 -2.89 4.67 13.82
CA SER A 543 -2.30 5.95 13.41
C SER A 543 -2.70 6.28 11.96
N GLY A 544 -3.10 7.53 11.73
CA GLY A 544 -3.58 8.01 10.44
C GLY A 544 -4.94 7.43 10.03
N PRO A 545 -5.48 7.88 8.88
CA PRO A 545 -6.77 7.39 8.39
C PRO A 545 -6.64 5.92 7.98
N GLY A 546 -7.59 5.10 8.40
CA GLY A 546 -7.78 3.72 8.00
C GLY A 546 -8.56 3.59 6.69
N THR A 547 -8.62 2.38 6.17
CA THR A 547 -9.41 2.05 4.98
C THR A 547 -10.82 1.64 5.39
N PRO A 548 -11.90 2.20 4.80
CA PRO A 548 -13.27 1.74 5.05
C PRO A 548 -13.42 0.23 4.79
N PRO A 549 -14.35 -0.45 5.48
CA PRO A 549 -14.73 -1.83 5.17
C PRO A 549 -15.05 -2.01 3.69
N PHE A 550 -14.62 -3.14 3.13
CA PHE A 550 -14.82 -3.46 1.72
C PHE A 550 -16.30 -3.44 1.34
N GLY A 551 -16.63 -2.77 0.23
CA GLY A 551 -18.00 -2.58 -0.25
C GLY A 551 -18.68 -1.28 0.25
N LEU A 552 -18.05 -0.55 1.17
CA LEU A 552 -18.48 0.80 1.55
C LEU A 552 -17.71 1.84 0.73
N SER A 553 -18.42 2.84 0.22
CA SER A 553 -17.81 3.99 -0.48
C SER A 553 -16.80 4.70 0.41
N THR A 554 -15.73 5.27 -0.15
CA THR A 554 -14.75 6.11 0.57
C THR A 554 -15.33 7.43 1.11
N SER A 555 -16.56 7.74 0.69
CA SER A 555 -17.40 8.82 1.22
C SER A 555 -18.21 8.42 2.46
N ILE A 556 -18.31 7.13 2.78
CA ILE A 556 -19.01 6.70 4.00
C ILE A 556 -18.09 6.96 5.20
N ASP A 557 -18.64 7.70 6.15
CA ASP A 557 -17.96 8.03 7.40
C ASP A 557 -18.02 6.86 8.38
N GLY A 558 -17.04 6.78 9.27
CA GLY A 558 -16.93 5.68 10.21
C GLY A 558 -15.59 5.67 10.95
N PRO A 559 -15.42 4.75 11.93
CA PRO A 559 -14.32 4.77 12.89
C PRO A 559 -12.94 4.76 12.24
N TRP A 560 -12.79 4.24 11.01
CA TRP A 560 -11.55 4.29 10.22
C TRP A 560 -11.10 5.72 9.86
N TYR A 561 -11.96 6.73 9.91
CA TYR A 561 -11.60 8.13 9.69
C TYR A 561 -11.59 8.97 10.98
N HIS A 562 -11.91 8.36 12.11
CA HIS A 562 -12.07 9.05 13.38
C HIS A 562 -10.80 8.94 14.23
N ARG A 563 -10.67 9.86 15.18
CA ARG A 563 -9.61 9.89 16.19
C ARG A 563 -10.15 10.35 17.52
N ILE A 564 -9.52 9.90 18.59
CA ILE A 564 -9.81 10.34 19.95
C ILE A 564 -8.70 11.28 20.42
N LEU A 565 -9.09 12.47 20.89
CA LEU A 565 -8.22 13.53 21.39
C LEU A 565 -8.50 13.82 22.86
N ILE A 566 -7.52 14.43 23.54
CA ILE A 566 -7.60 14.75 24.97
C ILE A 566 -7.75 16.26 25.19
N ALA A 567 -8.68 16.66 26.06
CA ALA A 567 -8.78 18.00 26.63
C ALA A 567 -8.83 17.94 28.15
N LEU A 568 -8.30 18.97 28.80
CA LEU A 568 -8.25 19.08 30.27
C LEU A 568 -9.04 20.28 30.75
N SER A 569 -9.69 20.15 31.90
CA SER A 569 -10.44 21.22 32.53
C SER A 569 -10.23 21.23 34.04
N SER A 570 -10.35 22.42 34.65
CA SER A 570 -10.36 22.56 36.12
C SER A 570 -11.79 22.63 36.68
N ASP A 571 -12.79 22.90 35.85
CA ASP A 571 -14.16 23.23 36.25
C ASP A 571 -15.23 22.46 35.45
N ALA A 572 -14.82 21.55 34.56
CA ALA A 572 -15.65 20.75 33.64
C ALA A 572 -16.41 21.57 32.58
N VAL A 573 -16.13 22.87 32.44
CA VAL A 573 -16.81 23.77 31.48
C VAL A 573 -15.81 24.44 30.56
N THR A 574 -14.69 24.88 31.12
CA THR A 574 -13.61 25.53 30.41
C THR A 574 -12.55 24.48 30.07
N TRP A 575 -12.46 24.12 28.79
CA TRP A 575 -11.57 23.06 28.32
C TRP A 575 -10.33 23.61 27.62
N THR A 576 -9.18 23.02 27.93
CA THR A 576 -7.90 23.24 27.27
C THR A 576 -7.55 22.01 26.45
N LYS A 577 -7.55 22.14 25.13
CA LYS A 577 -7.17 21.07 24.20
C LYS A 577 -5.67 20.78 24.32
N THR A 578 -5.31 19.51 24.45
CA THR A 578 -3.90 19.10 24.44
C THR A 578 -3.42 18.73 23.04
N TYR A 579 -4.37 18.40 22.14
CA TYR A 579 -4.13 17.83 20.82
C TYR A 579 -3.33 16.52 20.82
N VAL A 580 -3.22 15.88 21.98
CA VAL A 580 -2.68 14.53 22.09
C VAL A 580 -3.72 13.57 21.53
N VAL A 581 -3.33 12.83 20.49
CA VAL A 581 -4.11 11.73 19.93
C VAL A 581 -3.95 10.53 20.84
N LEU A 582 -5.06 10.08 21.45
CA LEU A 582 -5.10 8.83 22.21
C LEU A 582 -5.06 7.63 21.26
N ALA A 583 -5.88 7.65 20.21
CA ALA A 583 -5.88 6.67 19.13
C ALA A 583 -6.50 7.27 17.85
N ASP A 584 -5.89 7.04 16.69
CA ASP A 584 -6.57 7.19 15.40
C ASP A 584 -7.27 5.85 15.05
N GLN A 585 -8.20 5.89 14.10
CA GLN A 585 -9.06 4.75 13.74
C GLN A 585 -9.92 4.25 14.92
N ALA A 586 -10.33 5.21 15.76
CA ALA A 586 -11.03 4.97 17.00
C ALA A 586 -12.19 5.96 17.16
N SER A 587 -13.32 5.48 17.66
CA SER A 587 -14.57 6.24 17.74
C SER A 587 -15.33 5.91 19.03
N VAL A 588 -16.25 6.80 19.41
CA VAL A 588 -17.17 6.67 20.55
C VAL A 588 -16.44 6.24 21.84
N PRO A 589 -15.63 7.14 22.44
CA PRO A 589 -14.98 6.84 23.70
C PRO A 589 -16.00 6.82 24.86
N ASP A 590 -15.67 6.05 25.90
CA ASP A 590 -16.20 6.18 27.25
C ASP A 590 -15.06 6.08 28.28
N ALA A 591 -15.18 6.76 29.42
CA ALA A 591 -14.08 6.92 30.36
C ALA A 591 -14.51 6.79 31.83
N ILE A 592 -13.75 5.98 32.59
CA ILE A 592 -13.94 5.83 34.04
C ILE A 592 -12.63 6.00 34.81
N LEU A 593 -12.76 6.30 36.10
CA LEU A 593 -11.68 6.24 37.07
C LEU A 593 -11.85 5.00 37.95
N ASP A 594 -10.84 4.14 38.02
CA ASP A 594 -10.86 2.97 38.91
C ASP A 594 -10.40 3.30 40.35
N GLU A 595 -10.56 2.33 41.27
CA GLU A 595 -10.22 2.52 42.70
C GLU A 595 -8.73 2.78 42.95
N GLU A 596 -7.88 2.29 42.05
CA GLU A 596 -6.44 2.48 42.09
C GLU A 596 -6.00 3.82 41.49
N GLY A 597 -6.95 4.61 40.97
CA GLY A 597 -6.75 5.94 40.41
C GLY A 597 -6.24 5.91 38.97
N TYR A 598 -6.49 4.84 38.22
CA TYR A 598 -6.24 4.78 36.78
C TYR A 598 -7.46 5.26 36.00
N VAL A 599 -7.20 6.14 35.03
CA VAL A 599 -8.17 6.50 34.00
C VAL A 599 -8.18 5.40 32.95
N ARG A 600 -9.37 4.87 32.66
CA ARG A 600 -9.59 3.84 31.64
C ARG A 600 -10.53 4.40 30.59
N VAL A 601 -10.10 4.38 29.33
CA VAL A 601 -10.86 4.86 28.19
C VAL A 601 -11.18 3.68 27.29
N TYR A 602 -12.45 3.29 27.23
CA TYR A 602 -12.97 2.25 26.36
C TYR A 602 -13.45 2.89 25.06
N TYR A 603 -13.21 2.26 23.91
CA TYR A 603 -13.60 2.85 22.62
C TYR A 603 -13.77 1.78 21.54
N VAL A 604 -14.49 2.14 20.47
CA VAL A 604 -14.57 1.34 19.24
C VAL A 604 -13.23 1.44 18.53
N ASP A 605 -12.53 0.31 18.36
CA ASP A 605 -11.20 0.27 17.75
C ASP A 605 -11.27 -0.46 16.41
N TYR A 606 -11.29 0.33 15.33
CA TYR A 606 -11.32 -0.22 13.97
C TYR A 606 -10.01 -0.90 13.62
N PHE A 607 -8.89 -0.28 13.99
CA PHE A 607 -7.55 -0.78 13.70
C PHE A 607 -7.30 -2.16 14.33
N ASN A 608 -7.78 -2.36 15.56
CA ASN A 608 -7.66 -3.63 16.27
C ASN A 608 -8.90 -4.54 16.16
N MET A 609 -9.87 -4.20 15.30
CA MET A 609 -11.06 -5.02 15.00
C MET A 609 -11.89 -5.43 16.24
N GLY A 610 -12.31 -4.47 17.06
CA GLY A 610 -13.20 -4.69 18.21
C GLY A 610 -13.03 -3.64 19.29
N PRO A 611 -13.79 -3.66 20.40
CA PRO A 611 -13.61 -2.67 21.46
C PRO A 611 -12.28 -2.87 22.22
N SER A 612 -11.64 -1.75 22.55
CA SER A 612 -10.34 -1.69 23.24
C SER A 612 -10.42 -0.81 24.49
N VAL A 613 -9.43 -0.92 25.38
CA VAL A 613 -9.26 -0.02 26.52
C VAL A 613 -7.84 0.55 26.61
N ALA A 614 -7.73 1.87 26.74
CA ALA A 614 -6.50 2.58 27.08
C ALA A 614 -6.49 2.94 28.57
N ILE A 615 -5.43 2.58 29.30
CA ILE A 615 -5.31 2.74 30.75
C ILE A 615 -4.11 3.62 31.08
N SER A 616 -4.32 4.68 31.86
CA SER A 616 -3.25 5.59 32.29
C SER A 616 -3.44 6.08 33.73
N LYS A 617 -2.33 6.41 34.39
CA LYS A 617 -2.33 7.08 35.71
C LYS A 617 -2.03 8.58 35.61
N ASP A 618 -1.41 9.01 34.52
CA ASP A 618 -0.85 10.36 34.36
C ASP A 618 -1.29 11.04 33.05
N LEU A 619 -2.13 10.37 32.25
CA LEU A 619 -2.62 10.78 30.93
C LEU A 619 -1.53 10.95 29.86
N SER A 620 -0.29 10.56 30.15
CA SER A 620 0.87 10.65 29.25
C SER A 620 1.43 9.27 28.89
N THR A 621 1.39 8.33 29.83
CA THR A 621 1.80 6.93 29.67
C THR A 621 0.55 6.06 29.62
N TRP A 622 0.36 5.37 28.51
CA TRP A 622 -0.85 4.58 28.24
C TRP A 622 -0.52 3.10 28.05
N VAL A 623 -1.35 2.25 28.62
CA VAL A 623 -1.39 0.81 28.35
C VAL A 623 -2.64 0.52 27.52
N TYR A 624 -2.48 -0.14 26.38
CA TYR A 624 -3.58 -0.44 25.45
C TYR A 624 -3.87 -1.93 25.46
N LEU A 625 -5.10 -2.30 25.78
CA LEU A 625 -5.54 -3.69 25.91
C LEU A 625 -6.77 -3.96 25.04
N ARG A 626 -6.79 -5.09 24.35
CA ARG A 626 -8.00 -5.58 23.69
C ARG A 626 -8.98 -6.13 24.72
N LEU A 627 -10.27 -5.78 24.62
CA LEU A 627 -11.30 -6.40 25.45
C LEU A 627 -11.52 -7.86 25.04
N LYS A 628 -11.52 -8.77 26.01
CA LYS A 628 -11.68 -10.21 25.77
C LYS A 628 -13.12 -10.63 26.06
N GLY A 629 -13.64 -11.55 25.24
CA GLY A 629 -14.99 -12.10 25.38
C GLY A 629 -16.09 -11.30 24.68
N LEU A 630 -15.73 -10.22 23.98
CA LEU A 630 -16.62 -9.42 23.13
C LEU A 630 -16.18 -9.54 21.67
N SER A 631 -17.14 -9.42 20.76
CA SER A 631 -16.92 -9.49 19.31
C SER A 631 -17.08 -8.10 18.67
N PRO A 632 -16.65 -7.89 17.41
CA PRO A 632 -16.69 -6.57 16.77
C PRO A 632 -18.09 -5.96 16.62
N GLU A 633 -19.15 -6.76 16.75
CA GLU A 633 -20.55 -6.32 16.72
C GLU A 633 -20.98 -5.53 17.97
N TRP A 634 -20.12 -5.44 19.00
CA TRP A 634 -20.34 -4.62 20.20
C TRP A 634 -19.76 -3.23 19.98
N VAL A 635 -20.62 -2.26 19.70
CA VAL A 635 -20.25 -0.87 19.43
C VAL A 635 -20.81 0.08 20.49
N ASP A 636 -20.28 1.29 20.55
CA ASP A 636 -20.70 2.36 21.47
C ASP A 636 -20.65 1.93 22.96
N PRO A 637 -19.44 1.63 23.49
CA PRO A 637 -19.32 1.10 24.85
C PRO A 637 -19.64 2.17 25.91
N SER A 638 -20.38 1.78 26.95
CA SER A 638 -20.45 2.52 28.23
C SER A 638 -20.19 1.59 29.40
N VAL A 639 -19.21 1.95 30.22
CA VAL A 639 -18.67 1.12 31.28
C VAL A 639 -18.93 1.77 32.63
N VAL A 640 -19.50 0.99 33.53
CA VAL A 640 -19.73 1.40 34.92
C VAL A 640 -19.04 0.45 35.88
N ARG A 641 -18.62 1.02 37.01
CA ARG A 641 -18.16 0.22 38.14
C ARG A 641 -19.32 -0.11 39.07
N LEU A 642 -19.52 -1.40 39.33
CA LEU A 642 -20.55 -1.90 40.23
C LEU A 642 -20.13 -1.73 41.71
N PRO A 643 -21.09 -1.64 42.65
CA PRO A 643 -20.79 -1.52 44.08
C PRO A 643 -19.98 -2.69 44.68
N ASP A 644 -19.96 -3.85 44.02
CA ASP A 644 -19.18 -5.02 44.42
C ASP A 644 -17.75 -5.03 43.84
N GLY A 645 -17.38 -3.99 43.08
CA GLY A 645 -16.06 -3.77 42.53
C GLY A 645 -15.85 -4.25 41.10
N ARG A 646 -16.84 -4.95 40.53
CA ARG A 646 -16.80 -5.44 39.15
C ARG A 646 -17.12 -4.33 38.15
N TYR A 647 -16.80 -4.57 36.89
CA TYR A 647 -17.11 -3.69 35.77
C TYR A 647 -18.26 -4.27 34.97
N ARG A 648 -19.20 -3.43 34.55
CA ARG A 648 -20.22 -3.80 33.57
C ARG A 648 -20.13 -2.86 32.38
N LEU A 649 -20.02 -3.44 31.20
CA LEU A 649 -20.04 -2.74 29.92
C LEU A 649 -21.42 -2.93 29.30
N TYR A 650 -22.05 -1.84 28.89
CA TYR A 650 -23.22 -1.78 28.03
C TYR A 650 -22.77 -1.36 26.64
N ALA A 651 -23.43 -1.88 25.61
CA ALA A 651 -23.09 -1.55 24.22
C ALA A 651 -24.33 -1.66 23.34
N SER A 652 -24.32 -0.90 22.25
CA SER A 652 -25.18 -1.16 21.11
C SER A 652 -24.74 -2.44 20.41
N TYR A 653 -25.68 -3.33 20.08
CA TYR A 653 -25.39 -4.55 19.33
C TYR A 653 -25.70 -4.36 17.84
N MET A 654 -24.65 -4.34 17.02
CA MET A 654 -24.69 -4.12 15.57
C MET A 654 -24.34 -5.42 14.82
N PRO A 655 -25.29 -6.35 14.63
CA PRO A 655 -25.02 -7.59 13.91
C PRO A 655 -24.80 -7.34 12.41
N LEU A 656 -23.96 -8.17 11.78
CA LEU A 656 -23.77 -8.18 10.31
C LEU A 656 -25.08 -8.35 9.52
N GLN A 657 -26.06 -9.04 10.10
CA GLN A 657 -27.40 -9.21 9.54
C GLN A 657 -28.45 -9.02 10.64
N GLY A 658 -29.30 -8.01 10.49
CA GLY A 658 -30.37 -7.69 11.42
C GLY A 658 -30.36 -6.21 11.85
N PRO A 659 -31.41 -5.75 12.54
CA PRO A 659 -31.46 -4.38 13.03
C PRO A 659 -30.54 -4.16 14.24
N GLN A 660 -29.95 -2.97 14.34
CA GLN A 660 -29.24 -2.48 15.52
C GLN A 660 -30.26 -1.87 16.51
N ASP A 661 -31.15 -2.71 17.03
CA ASP A 661 -32.31 -2.29 17.83
C ASP A 661 -32.20 -2.65 19.33
N LYS A 662 -31.01 -3.07 19.79
CA LYS A 662 -30.79 -3.67 21.12
C LYS A 662 -29.56 -3.12 21.82
N ILE A 663 -29.71 -2.91 23.14
CA ILE A 663 -28.61 -2.71 24.07
C ILE A 663 -28.31 -4.00 24.82
N VAL A 664 -27.05 -4.41 24.84
CA VAL A 664 -26.54 -5.63 25.48
C VAL A 664 -25.57 -5.28 26.60
N SER A 665 -25.22 -6.26 27.45
CA SER A 665 -24.18 -6.04 28.47
C SER A 665 -23.26 -7.24 28.69
N ALA A 666 -22.08 -6.96 29.20
CA ALA A 666 -21.11 -7.94 29.67
C ALA A 666 -20.49 -7.50 31.00
N ILE A 667 -20.08 -8.47 31.81
CA ILE A 667 -19.52 -8.24 33.15
C ILE A 667 -18.07 -8.71 33.23
N SER A 668 -17.25 -7.98 33.98
CA SER A 668 -15.82 -8.26 34.15
C SER A 668 -15.38 -8.04 35.59
N GLU A 669 -14.45 -8.87 36.06
CA GLU A 669 -13.79 -8.68 37.37
C GLU A 669 -12.64 -7.66 37.30
N ASP A 670 -12.03 -7.48 36.13
CA ASP A 670 -10.80 -6.68 35.96
C ASP A 670 -10.91 -5.53 34.94
N GLY A 671 -12.06 -5.42 34.28
CA GLY A 671 -12.33 -4.41 33.26
C GLY A 671 -11.67 -4.69 31.92
N VAL A 672 -11.18 -5.92 31.69
CA VAL A 672 -10.53 -6.33 30.43
C VAL A 672 -11.10 -7.64 29.92
N ASN A 673 -11.31 -8.61 30.82
CA ASN A 673 -11.88 -9.91 30.52
C ASN A 673 -13.38 -9.89 30.82
N PHE A 674 -14.20 -9.74 29.79
CA PHE A 674 -15.64 -9.65 29.89
C PHE A 674 -16.32 -11.00 29.60
N VAL A 675 -17.41 -11.24 30.31
CA VAL A 675 -18.31 -12.37 30.08
C VAL A 675 -19.67 -11.79 29.73
N VAL A 676 -20.18 -12.14 28.54
CA VAL A 676 -21.50 -11.68 28.06
C VAL A 676 -22.59 -12.10 29.04
N GLU A 677 -23.42 -11.15 29.46
CA GLU A 677 -24.57 -11.41 30.32
C GLU A 677 -25.79 -11.76 29.46
N GLU A 678 -26.50 -12.83 29.80
CA GLU A 678 -27.65 -13.32 29.02
C GLU A 678 -28.79 -12.29 28.96
N GLY A 679 -29.44 -12.19 27.80
CA GLY A 679 -30.60 -11.32 27.56
C GLY A 679 -30.25 -9.91 27.08
N VAL A 680 -31.30 -9.14 26.81
CA VAL A 680 -31.21 -7.76 26.28
C VAL A 680 -31.55 -6.78 27.40
N ARG A 681 -30.85 -5.64 27.46
CA ARG A 681 -31.02 -4.60 28.49
C ARG A 681 -32.17 -3.67 28.15
N TYR A 682 -32.26 -3.31 26.87
CA TYR A 682 -33.36 -2.56 26.27
C TYR A 682 -33.45 -2.88 24.77
N GLN A 683 -34.65 -2.96 24.23
CA GLN A 683 -34.91 -3.17 22.80
C GLN A 683 -36.10 -2.32 22.36
N GLU A 684 -35.99 -1.69 21.20
CA GLU A 684 -37.09 -0.95 20.57
C GLU A 684 -37.12 -1.26 19.07
N GLU A 685 -37.94 -2.25 18.67
CA GLU A 685 -38.05 -2.69 17.28
C GLU A 685 -38.44 -1.54 16.35
N GLY A 686 -37.77 -1.45 15.20
CA GLY A 686 -37.99 -0.39 14.21
C GLY A 686 -37.23 0.91 14.48
N SER A 687 -36.43 0.96 15.54
CA SER A 687 -35.49 2.05 15.82
C SER A 687 -34.05 1.53 15.84
N THR A 688 -33.10 2.40 15.49
CA THR A 688 -31.67 2.17 15.75
C THR A 688 -31.34 2.76 17.13
N LEU A 689 -30.70 1.98 17.98
CA LEU A 689 -30.27 2.41 19.32
C LEU A 689 -28.75 2.52 19.36
N VAL A 690 -28.23 3.71 19.69
CA VAL A 690 -26.79 4.02 19.70
C VAL A 690 -26.40 4.80 20.94
N ASP A 691 -25.10 4.84 21.23
CA ASP A 691 -24.49 5.67 22.28
C ASP A 691 -25.16 5.56 23.66
N PRO A 692 -25.27 4.34 24.24
CA PRO A 692 -25.74 4.22 25.61
C PRO A 692 -24.74 4.87 26.56
N ASP A 693 -25.20 5.61 27.56
CA ASP A 693 -24.41 6.06 28.69
C ASP A 693 -25.15 5.78 30.01
N VAL A 694 -24.48 5.08 30.93
CA VAL A 694 -25.10 4.53 32.12
C VAL A 694 -24.50 5.12 33.39
N ILE A 695 -25.36 5.56 34.31
CA ILE A 695 -24.94 6.10 35.60
C ILE A 695 -25.82 5.58 36.74
N TYR A 696 -25.23 5.40 37.92
CA TYR A 696 -25.96 5.06 39.14
C TYR A 696 -26.27 6.31 39.97
N VAL A 697 -27.55 6.59 40.19
CA VAL A 697 -28.06 7.79 40.86
C VAL A 697 -29.10 7.39 41.90
N ASP A 698 -28.92 7.78 43.16
CA ASP A 698 -29.92 7.62 44.23
C ASP A 698 -30.58 6.23 44.38
N GLY A 699 -29.82 5.15 44.18
CA GLY A 699 -30.32 3.79 44.36
C GLY A 699 -30.90 3.13 43.11
N ARG A 700 -30.78 3.78 41.95
CA ARG A 700 -31.26 3.30 40.65
C ARG A 700 -30.20 3.54 39.56
N TRP A 701 -30.25 2.73 38.52
CA TRP A 701 -29.48 2.90 37.30
C TRP A 701 -30.28 3.72 36.30
N LEU A 702 -29.65 4.73 35.72
CA LEU A 702 -30.17 5.48 34.58
C LEU A 702 -29.32 5.18 33.37
N MET A 703 -29.95 4.94 32.22
CA MET A 703 -29.30 4.83 30.93
C MET A 703 -29.86 5.90 30.00
N TYR A 704 -28.97 6.69 29.43
CA TYR A 704 -29.25 7.59 28.34
C TYR A 704 -28.84 6.91 27.05
N LEU A 705 -29.59 7.08 25.97
CA LEU A 705 -29.18 6.59 24.66
C LEU A 705 -29.87 7.37 23.56
N VAL A 706 -29.32 7.34 22.36
CA VAL A 706 -29.95 7.95 21.18
C VAL A 706 -30.80 6.90 20.49
N ARG A 707 -32.07 7.24 20.28
CA ARG A 707 -33.02 6.45 19.47
C ARG A 707 -33.25 7.16 18.15
N MET A 708 -32.72 6.58 17.09
CA MET A 708 -32.92 7.05 15.72
C MET A 708 -34.08 6.30 15.07
N SER A 709 -35.06 7.04 14.56
CA SER A 709 -36.18 6.53 13.77
C SER A 709 -36.15 7.16 12.37
N SER A 710 -37.02 6.69 11.47
CA SER A 710 -37.19 7.32 10.15
C SER A 710 -37.79 8.74 10.23
N GLU A 711 -38.36 9.12 11.37
CA GLU A 711 -39.03 10.42 11.56
C GLU A 711 -38.17 11.43 12.34
N ASP A 712 -37.35 10.96 13.29
CA ASP A 712 -36.60 11.80 14.22
C ASP A 712 -35.51 11.04 15.02
N SER A 713 -34.53 11.79 15.54
CA SER A 713 -33.56 11.35 16.55
C SER A 713 -33.93 11.94 17.91
N LYS A 714 -33.94 11.12 18.96
CA LYS A 714 -34.33 11.53 20.33
C LYS A 714 -33.44 10.89 21.38
N LEU A 715 -33.12 11.66 22.42
CA LEU A 715 -32.42 11.19 23.60
C LEU A 715 -33.42 10.55 24.58
N LEU A 716 -33.27 9.25 24.82
CA LEU A 716 -34.11 8.49 25.75
C LEU A 716 -33.49 8.47 27.15
N VAL A 717 -34.34 8.42 28.18
CA VAL A 717 -33.93 8.13 29.55
C VAL A 717 -34.62 6.85 30.01
N LEU A 718 -33.83 5.86 30.38
CA LEU A 718 -34.27 4.57 30.87
C LEU A 718 -33.87 4.40 32.34
N GLU A 719 -34.69 3.71 33.12
CA GLU A 719 -34.44 3.42 34.53
C GLU A 719 -34.39 1.92 34.77
N SER A 720 -33.50 1.49 35.66
CA SER A 720 -33.41 0.11 36.14
C SER A 720 -33.09 0.05 37.64
N SER A 721 -33.70 -0.88 38.37
CA SER A 721 -33.35 -1.15 39.77
C SER A 721 -32.17 -2.11 39.92
N ASP A 722 -31.87 -2.92 38.90
CA ASP A 722 -30.85 -3.98 38.94
C ASP A 722 -29.69 -3.77 37.94
N GLY A 723 -29.83 -2.78 37.05
CA GLY A 723 -28.87 -2.51 35.99
C GLY A 723 -28.88 -3.57 34.89
N LEU A 724 -29.95 -4.36 34.78
CA LEU A 724 -30.11 -5.41 33.77
C LEU A 724 -31.43 -5.29 33.01
N SER A 725 -32.48 -4.80 33.66
CA SER A 725 -33.79 -4.60 33.03
C SER A 725 -34.13 -3.11 33.02
N PHE A 726 -33.97 -2.46 31.88
CA PHE A 726 -34.22 -1.02 31.74
C PHE A 726 -35.63 -0.75 31.17
N THR A 727 -36.31 0.25 31.73
CA THR A 727 -37.61 0.73 31.25
C THR A 727 -37.53 2.21 30.93
N LYS A 728 -38.06 2.60 29.77
CA LYS A 728 -38.15 4.00 29.36
C LYS A 728 -39.02 4.83 30.30
N ILE A 729 -38.48 5.95 30.80
CA ILE A 729 -39.16 6.86 31.71
C ILE A 729 -39.30 8.28 31.17
N ALA A 730 -38.47 8.70 30.20
CA ALA A 730 -38.58 9.99 29.54
C ALA A 730 -37.98 10.01 28.12
N GLU A 731 -38.40 11.00 27.34
CA GLU A 731 -37.75 11.46 26.12
C GLU A 731 -37.36 12.93 26.34
N LEU A 732 -36.12 13.30 26.04
CA LEU A 732 -35.64 14.65 26.27
C LEU A 732 -35.73 15.48 24.99
N GLU A 733 -36.26 16.70 25.13
CA GLU A 733 -36.28 17.74 24.08
C GLU A 733 -35.00 18.58 24.17
N LEU A 734 -33.84 17.93 24.21
CA LEU A 734 -32.53 18.57 24.17
C LEU A 734 -32.00 18.54 22.74
N GLN A 735 -31.45 19.66 22.26
CA GLN A 735 -30.74 19.70 20.99
C GLN A 735 -29.36 19.12 21.22
N GLY A 736 -29.15 17.86 20.82
CA GLY A 736 -27.83 17.22 20.84
C GLY A 736 -27.90 15.70 20.98
N GLU A 737 -26.85 15.05 20.48
CA GLU A 737 -26.69 13.60 20.43
C GLU A 737 -25.49 13.14 21.28
N THR A 738 -25.31 11.81 21.42
CA THR A 738 -24.24 11.13 22.19
C THR A 738 -24.09 11.61 23.63
N PRO A 739 -24.88 11.07 24.58
CA PRO A 739 -24.84 11.51 25.97
C PRO A 739 -23.56 11.09 26.70
N CYS A 740 -23.04 11.97 27.56
CA CYS A 740 -22.09 11.60 28.61
C CYS A 740 -22.45 12.29 29.92
N LEU A 741 -22.79 11.51 30.95
CA LEU A 741 -23.20 11.96 32.26
C LEU A 741 -22.06 11.84 33.27
N VAL A 742 -21.71 12.97 33.88
CA VAL A 742 -20.68 13.02 34.92
C VAL A 742 -21.22 13.69 36.15
N ARG A 743 -20.87 13.15 37.31
CA ARG A 743 -21.19 13.79 38.59
C ARG A 743 -20.41 15.10 38.71
N TYR A 744 -21.09 16.17 39.11
CA TYR A 744 -20.50 17.51 39.23
C TYR A 744 -21.06 18.25 40.44
N GLY A 745 -20.21 18.47 41.45
CA GLY A 745 -20.63 19.11 42.71
C GLY A 745 -21.74 18.32 43.40
N GLU A 746 -22.86 18.97 43.73
CA GLU A 746 -24.05 18.33 44.32
C GLU A 746 -25.00 17.70 43.28
N GLY A 747 -24.71 17.83 41.98
CA GLY A 747 -25.55 17.33 40.90
C GLY A 747 -24.75 16.65 39.79
N TYR A 748 -25.19 16.85 38.55
CA TYR A 748 -24.71 16.14 37.37
C TYR A 748 -24.59 17.07 36.16
N ARG A 749 -23.64 16.79 35.28
CA ARG A 749 -23.52 17.40 33.97
C ARG A 749 -23.76 16.35 32.89
N LEU A 750 -24.51 16.75 31.86
CA LEU A 750 -24.66 16.02 30.62
C LEU A 750 -23.87 16.76 29.55
N TYR A 751 -23.03 16.03 28.83
CA TYR A 751 -22.38 16.48 27.60
C TYR A 751 -23.11 15.84 26.41
N VAL A 752 -23.29 16.62 25.36
CA VAL A 752 -23.84 16.20 24.06
C VAL A 752 -23.09 16.93 22.95
N HIS A 753 -23.06 16.38 21.75
CA HIS A 753 -22.62 17.13 20.59
C HIS A 753 -23.82 17.70 19.81
N LEU A 754 -23.64 18.85 19.18
CA LEU A 754 -24.67 19.57 18.43
C LEU A 754 -24.47 19.41 16.92
N ASP A 755 -25.51 19.69 16.13
CA ASP A 755 -25.47 19.66 14.64
C ASP A 755 -24.37 20.57 14.04
N ASP A 756 -23.93 21.60 14.78
CA ASP A 756 -22.83 22.48 14.37
C ASP A 756 -21.43 21.93 14.71
N LEU A 757 -21.36 20.64 15.11
CA LEU A 757 -20.14 19.89 15.45
C LEU A 757 -19.37 20.51 16.62
N THR A 758 -20.10 21.07 17.57
CA THR A 758 -19.59 21.52 18.87
C THR A 758 -20.08 20.62 19.99
N ILE A 759 -19.33 20.54 21.09
CA ILE A 759 -19.77 19.85 22.31
C ILE A 759 -20.36 20.90 23.25
N ALA A 760 -21.58 20.63 23.71
CA ALA A 760 -22.29 21.43 24.68
C ALA A 760 -22.54 20.64 25.97
N SER A 761 -22.77 21.36 27.07
CA SER A 761 -23.06 20.77 28.36
C SER A 761 -24.16 21.53 29.11
N CYS A 762 -24.99 20.79 29.84
CA CYS A 762 -26.00 21.34 30.74
C CYS A 762 -25.92 20.68 32.13
N TYR A 763 -26.52 21.32 33.12
CA TYR A 763 -26.50 20.87 34.52
C TYR A 763 -27.88 20.42 35.00
N SER A 764 -27.92 19.38 35.84
CA SER A 764 -29.11 18.89 36.52
C SER A 764 -28.80 18.48 37.96
N ASN A 765 -29.79 18.57 38.84
CA ASN A 765 -29.71 18.03 40.19
C ASN A 765 -30.31 16.62 40.31
N ASP A 766 -31.08 16.17 39.31
CA ASP A 766 -31.88 14.94 39.40
C ASP A 766 -31.76 14.01 38.18
N CYS A 767 -30.90 14.37 37.21
CA CYS A 767 -30.75 13.68 35.93
C CYS A 767 -32.08 13.50 35.19
N LEU A 768 -33.02 14.45 35.32
CA LEU A 768 -34.27 14.43 34.56
C LEU A 768 -34.60 15.83 34.05
N ASN A 769 -34.36 16.84 34.88
CA ASN A 769 -34.58 18.24 34.55
C ASN A 769 -33.23 18.91 34.29
N TRP A 770 -32.95 19.18 33.02
CA TRP A 770 -31.71 19.80 32.57
C TRP A 770 -31.86 21.31 32.39
N GLY A 771 -30.82 22.05 32.77
CA GLY A 771 -30.69 23.47 32.46
C GLY A 771 -30.42 23.75 30.97
N GLU A 772 -30.09 24.99 30.64
CA GLU A 772 -29.73 25.35 29.27
C GLU A 772 -28.39 24.73 28.86
N LEU A 773 -28.28 24.34 27.58
CA LEU A 773 -27.04 23.85 26.99
C LEU A 773 -26.09 25.01 26.72
N GLU A 774 -24.86 24.87 27.18
CA GLU A 774 -23.77 25.82 26.95
C GLU A 774 -22.69 25.12 26.12
N VAL A 775 -22.25 25.73 25.02
CA VAL A 775 -21.13 25.19 24.21
C VAL A 775 -19.85 25.27 25.02
N VAL A 776 -19.22 24.12 25.28
CA VAL A 776 -18.02 23.97 26.12
C VAL A 776 -16.76 23.63 25.33
N LEU A 777 -16.89 23.04 24.13
CA LEU A 777 -15.77 22.78 23.23
C LEU A 777 -16.18 23.06 21.78
N ARG A 778 -15.34 23.81 21.06
CA ARG A 778 -15.51 24.14 19.64
C ARG A 778 -14.42 23.49 18.80
N PRO A 779 -14.62 23.29 17.48
CA PRO A 779 -13.55 22.88 16.56
C PRO A 779 -12.34 23.81 16.62
N GLY A 780 -11.15 23.26 16.39
CA GLY A 780 -9.92 24.05 16.30
C GLY A 780 -9.83 24.84 14.99
N PRO A 781 -8.79 25.67 14.80
CA PRO A 781 -8.58 26.35 13.52
C PRO A 781 -8.32 25.34 12.38
N PRO A 782 -8.57 25.71 11.10
CA PRO A 782 -8.30 24.84 9.96
C PRO A 782 -6.86 24.29 9.98
N GLY A 783 -6.72 22.97 9.81
CA GLY A 783 -5.43 22.27 9.87
C GLY A 783 -4.99 21.81 11.27
N SER A 784 -5.71 22.17 12.34
CA SER A 784 -5.52 21.55 13.66
C SER A 784 -6.11 20.13 13.69
N PRO A 785 -5.66 19.25 14.62
CA PRO A 785 -6.13 17.86 14.69
C PRO A 785 -7.64 17.68 14.87
N ASP A 786 -8.35 18.72 15.32
CA ASP A 786 -9.81 18.76 15.43
C ASP A 786 -10.48 19.92 14.67
N GLY A 787 -9.83 20.39 13.60
CA GLY A 787 -10.35 21.49 12.77
C GLY A 787 -11.61 21.14 11.99
N TRP A 788 -11.97 19.86 11.89
CA TRP A 788 -13.17 19.40 11.18
C TRP A 788 -14.39 19.30 12.09
N GLY A 789 -14.24 19.14 13.40
CA GLY A 789 -15.39 18.97 14.29
C GLY A 789 -14.96 18.42 15.64
N VAL A 790 -15.82 18.54 16.66
CA VAL A 790 -15.65 17.86 17.95
C VAL A 790 -16.96 17.19 18.33
N VAL A 791 -16.95 15.87 18.52
CA VAL A 791 -18.14 15.05 18.84
C VAL A 791 -17.81 13.97 19.88
N ASN A 792 -18.81 13.20 20.32
CA ASN A 792 -18.68 11.99 21.17
C ASN A 792 -17.75 12.17 22.37
N ALA A 793 -18.16 13.01 23.33
CA ALA A 793 -17.36 13.31 24.51
C ALA A 793 -17.48 12.23 25.59
N ALA A 794 -16.35 11.83 26.17
CA ALA A 794 -16.28 11.05 27.41
C ALA A 794 -15.50 11.83 28.47
N VAL A 795 -16.13 12.11 29.61
CA VAL A 795 -15.56 12.98 30.64
C VAL A 795 -15.35 12.20 31.94
N VAL A 796 -14.18 12.39 32.57
CA VAL A 796 -13.84 11.76 33.85
C VAL A 796 -13.21 12.78 34.80
N GLU A 797 -13.59 12.73 36.08
CA GLU A 797 -12.96 13.51 37.15
C GLU A 797 -11.62 12.87 37.55
N LEU A 798 -10.55 13.66 37.63
CA LEU A 798 -9.20 13.17 37.92
C LEU A 798 -8.92 13.13 39.43
N PRO A 799 -8.07 12.19 39.92
CA PRO A 799 -7.71 12.09 41.35
C PRO A 799 -7.09 13.37 41.93
N SER A 800 -6.40 14.15 41.11
CA SER A 800 -5.74 15.41 41.49
C SER A 800 -6.71 16.59 41.66
N GLY A 801 -7.99 16.40 41.35
CA GLY A 801 -8.93 17.47 41.04
C GLY A 801 -8.80 17.90 39.56
N GLY A 802 -9.91 18.42 39.02
CA GLY A 802 -10.06 18.70 37.58
C GLY A 802 -10.64 17.52 36.80
N TYR A 803 -10.74 17.68 35.48
CA TYR A 803 -11.44 16.76 34.59
C TYR A 803 -10.62 16.53 33.30
N ALA A 804 -10.72 15.33 32.74
CA ALA A 804 -10.27 15.02 31.40
C ALA A 804 -11.47 14.70 30.51
N MET A 805 -11.43 15.19 29.27
CA MET A 805 -12.37 14.86 28.21
C MET A 805 -11.61 14.13 27.11
N PHE A 806 -12.12 12.98 26.73
CA PHE A 806 -11.74 12.25 25.53
C PHE A 806 -12.83 12.50 24.51
N TYR A 807 -12.49 13.08 23.37
CA TYR A 807 -13.47 13.48 22.38
C TYR A 807 -13.05 13.05 20.99
N GLU A 808 -14.04 12.82 20.15
CA GLU A 808 -13.85 12.36 18.79
C GLU A 808 -13.70 13.54 17.82
N SER A 809 -12.88 13.34 16.79
CA SER A 809 -12.76 14.20 15.62
C SER A 809 -12.35 13.38 14.39
N TRP A 810 -12.36 13.99 13.21
CA TRP A 810 -11.96 13.37 11.97
C TRP A 810 -10.50 13.61 11.60
N ILE A 811 -9.89 12.61 10.97
CA ILE A 811 -8.54 12.66 10.42
C ILE A 811 -8.53 13.33 9.03
N LYS A 812 -9.63 13.20 8.29
CA LYS A 812 -9.89 13.82 6.98
C LYS A 812 -11.32 14.42 6.98
N PRO A 813 -11.68 15.37 6.10
CA PRO A 813 -13.04 15.92 6.11
C PRO A 813 -14.09 14.82 5.86
N PRO A 814 -15.18 14.75 6.64
CA PRO A 814 -16.27 13.81 6.38
C PRO A 814 -17.14 14.26 5.21
N ALA A 815 -17.71 13.30 4.48
CA ALA A 815 -18.37 13.57 3.20
C ALA A 815 -19.59 14.51 3.29
N PHE A 816 -20.30 14.54 4.41
CA PHE A 816 -21.42 15.48 4.61
C PHE A 816 -20.95 16.96 4.66
N MET A 817 -19.68 17.21 5.00
CA MET A 817 -19.08 18.55 4.87
C MET A 817 -18.69 18.88 3.44
N GLU A 818 -18.32 17.88 2.63
CA GLU A 818 -18.13 18.08 1.18
C GLU A 818 -19.48 18.40 0.50
N GLU A 819 -20.57 17.77 0.93
CA GLU A 819 -21.94 18.07 0.47
C GLU A 819 -22.42 19.46 0.90
N ALA A 820 -22.03 19.96 2.09
CA ALA A 820 -22.33 21.32 2.52
C ALA A 820 -21.59 22.39 1.69
N THR A 821 -20.53 22.01 0.96
CA THR A 821 -19.87 22.88 -0.04
C THR A 821 -20.37 22.66 -1.47
N SER A 822 -21.16 21.61 -1.71
CA SER A 822 -21.67 21.24 -3.04
C SER A 822 -23.08 21.74 -3.33
N SER A 823 -23.68 22.58 -2.48
CA SER A 823 -24.89 23.34 -2.82
C SER A 823 -24.59 24.51 -3.78
N VAL A 824 -23.78 24.28 -4.82
CA VAL A 824 -23.65 25.17 -5.97
C VAL A 824 -24.29 24.46 -7.14
N GLU A 825 -25.47 24.99 -7.46
CA GLU A 825 -26.31 24.77 -8.63
C GLU A 825 -25.65 24.06 -9.83
N GLY A 826 -26.30 23.00 -10.30
CA GLY A 826 -25.97 22.20 -11.48
C GLY A 826 -25.94 23.01 -12.78
N SER A 827 -24.86 23.76 -12.98
CA SER A 827 -24.39 24.15 -14.30
C SER A 827 -22.91 23.82 -14.37
N ALA A 828 -22.50 23.00 -15.34
CA ALA A 828 -21.09 22.69 -15.56
C ALA A 828 -20.35 23.98 -15.93
N GLU A 829 -19.71 24.62 -14.95
CA GLU A 829 -19.03 25.88 -15.20
C GLU A 829 -17.85 25.64 -16.15
N GLU A 830 -17.90 26.25 -17.35
CA GLU A 830 -16.93 26.08 -18.45
C GLU A 830 -15.45 26.20 -18.02
N HIS A 831 -15.18 26.95 -16.95
CA HIS A 831 -13.84 27.12 -16.40
C HIS A 831 -13.27 25.86 -15.74
N LEU A 832 -14.09 24.85 -15.47
CA LEU A 832 -13.60 23.56 -15.01
C LEU A 832 -12.84 22.84 -16.11
N TYR A 833 -13.17 23.01 -17.40
CA TYR A 833 -12.62 22.20 -18.50
C TYR A 833 -11.33 22.75 -19.14
N ARG A 834 -10.51 23.53 -18.42
CA ARG A 834 -9.34 24.18 -19.06
C ARG A 834 -8.21 23.21 -19.45
N PHE A 835 -7.92 22.23 -18.60
CA PHE A 835 -6.81 21.30 -18.78
C PHE A 835 -7.32 19.87 -18.77
N GLY A 836 -7.02 19.12 -19.83
CA GLY A 836 -7.37 17.72 -19.94
C GLY A 836 -6.19 16.85 -20.36
N ILE A 837 -6.36 15.55 -20.21
CA ILE A 837 -5.39 14.56 -20.67
C ILE A 837 -6.06 13.49 -21.52
N GLY A 838 -5.27 12.72 -22.24
CA GLY A 838 -5.70 11.40 -22.65
C GLY A 838 -4.51 10.55 -23.00
N ALA A 839 -4.19 9.64 -22.09
CA ALA A 839 -3.33 8.51 -22.40
C ALA A 839 -4.10 7.60 -23.37
N LYS A 840 -3.42 6.85 -24.24
CA LYS A 840 -4.08 5.74 -24.96
C LYS A 840 -4.23 4.55 -24.00
N ALA A 841 -4.95 4.75 -22.90
CA ALA A 841 -5.08 3.82 -21.78
C ALA A 841 -6.56 3.60 -21.45
N GLU A 842 -6.84 2.74 -20.47
CA GLU A 842 -8.21 2.59 -19.98
C GLU A 842 -8.68 3.84 -19.25
N ALA A 843 -9.98 4.14 -19.33
CA ALA A 843 -10.56 5.38 -18.80
C ALA A 843 -10.34 5.57 -17.29
N ALA A 844 -10.27 4.48 -16.51
CA ALA A 844 -9.93 4.56 -15.09
C ALA A 844 -8.49 5.04 -14.84
N VAL A 845 -7.55 4.59 -15.69
CA VAL A 845 -6.14 5.02 -15.65
C VAL A 845 -6.03 6.47 -16.12
N GLU A 846 -6.73 6.84 -17.19
CA GLU A 846 -6.81 8.24 -17.64
C GLU A 846 -7.42 9.14 -16.57
N ALA A 847 -8.50 8.74 -15.91
CA ALA A 847 -9.13 9.52 -14.85
C ALA A 847 -8.23 9.66 -13.63
N GLN A 848 -7.56 8.58 -13.22
CA GLN A 848 -6.59 8.59 -12.12
C GLN A 848 -5.44 9.57 -12.42
N LEU A 849 -4.87 9.48 -13.61
CA LEU A 849 -3.80 10.37 -14.05
C LEU A 849 -4.30 11.82 -14.13
N ALA A 850 -5.55 12.06 -14.54
CA ALA A 850 -6.12 13.42 -14.58
C ALA A 850 -6.14 14.06 -13.19
N VAL A 851 -6.58 13.33 -12.17
CA VAL A 851 -6.59 13.79 -10.76
C VAL A 851 -5.16 14.10 -10.29
N GLU A 852 -4.22 13.19 -10.50
CA GLU A 852 -2.82 13.35 -10.07
C GLU A 852 -2.12 14.54 -10.72
N LEU A 853 -2.52 14.86 -11.95
CA LEU A 853 -2.00 15.98 -12.72
C LEU A 853 -2.74 17.29 -12.47
N GLY A 854 -3.85 17.23 -11.73
CA GLY A 854 -4.71 18.37 -11.49
C GLY A 854 -5.50 18.84 -12.71
N ALA A 855 -5.65 17.96 -13.69
CA ALA A 855 -6.61 18.08 -14.78
C ALA A 855 -8.00 17.68 -14.29
N THR A 856 -9.02 18.11 -15.02
CA THR A 856 -10.42 18.01 -14.60
C THR A 856 -11.26 17.23 -15.60
N TRP A 857 -10.70 16.91 -16.77
CA TRP A 857 -11.42 16.15 -17.78
C TRP A 857 -10.49 15.25 -18.61
N ILE A 858 -11.09 14.21 -19.17
CA ILE A 858 -10.48 13.26 -20.10
C ILE A 858 -11.27 13.19 -21.41
N ARG A 859 -10.61 12.74 -22.48
CA ARG A 859 -11.25 12.39 -23.76
C ARG A 859 -10.82 10.98 -24.13
N PRO A 860 -11.56 9.95 -23.70
CA PRO A 860 -11.31 8.57 -24.10
C PRO A 860 -11.32 8.49 -25.62
N HIS A 861 -10.25 7.98 -26.23
CA HIS A 861 -10.12 7.95 -27.69
C HIS A 861 -9.63 6.57 -28.20
N PRO A 862 -10.42 5.86 -29.02
CA PRO A 862 -11.72 6.27 -29.58
C PRO A 862 -12.87 6.26 -28.57
N GLY A 863 -12.69 5.70 -27.38
CA GLY A 863 -13.72 5.71 -26.33
C GLY A 863 -14.89 4.74 -26.58
N PRO A 864 -15.83 4.62 -25.64
CA PRO A 864 -16.90 3.62 -25.69
C PRO A 864 -18.12 4.05 -26.52
N PHE A 865 -18.20 5.32 -26.95
CA PHE A 865 -19.41 5.91 -27.54
C PHE A 865 -19.55 5.62 -29.04
N VAL A 866 -19.55 4.34 -29.40
CA VAL A 866 -19.65 3.85 -30.77
C VAL A 866 -21.05 3.28 -31.02
N TRP A 867 -21.73 3.78 -32.05
CA TRP A 867 -23.11 3.41 -32.35
C TRP A 867 -23.32 1.89 -32.40
N GLY A 868 -22.49 1.14 -33.13
CA GLY A 868 -22.60 -0.31 -33.24
C GLY A 868 -22.16 -1.12 -32.02
N LYS A 869 -21.43 -0.51 -31.08
CA LYS A 869 -21.09 -1.17 -29.81
C LYS A 869 -22.29 -1.14 -28.86
N ILE A 870 -22.97 0.01 -28.80
CA ILE A 870 -24.12 0.25 -27.93
C ILE A 870 -25.40 -0.33 -28.58
N GLU A 871 -25.61 -0.12 -29.87
CA GLU A 871 -26.78 -0.61 -30.62
C GLU A 871 -26.38 -1.69 -31.64
N GLN A 872 -25.96 -2.85 -31.13
CA GLN A 872 -25.60 -4.02 -31.96
C GLN A 872 -26.80 -4.55 -32.76
N VAL A 873 -28.00 -4.42 -32.19
CA VAL A 873 -29.28 -4.77 -32.82
C VAL A 873 -30.15 -3.52 -32.84
N LYS A 874 -30.65 -3.15 -34.01
CA LYS A 874 -31.47 -1.95 -34.20
C LYS A 874 -32.62 -1.87 -33.16
N GLY A 875 -32.67 -0.77 -32.42
CA GLY A 875 -33.63 -0.46 -31.36
C GLY A 875 -33.32 -1.07 -29.99
N GLN A 876 -32.15 -1.69 -29.80
CA GLN A 876 -31.73 -2.27 -28.52
C GLN A 876 -30.38 -1.70 -28.10
N TYR A 877 -30.35 -1.02 -26.95
CA TYR A 877 -29.16 -0.35 -26.44
C TYR A 877 -28.54 -1.11 -25.27
N ASP A 878 -27.23 -1.31 -25.32
CA ASP A 878 -26.39 -1.82 -24.24
C ASP A 878 -25.33 -0.77 -23.88
N PHE A 879 -25.56 -0.06 -22.78
CA PHE A 879 -24.66 0.98 -22.29
C PHE A 879 -23.56 0.45 -21.37
N SER A 880 -23.46 -0.86 -21.11
CA SER A 880 -22.60 -1.42 -20.05
C SER A 880 -21.11 -1.08 -20.18
N GLU A 881 -20.56 -0.95 -21.39
CA GLU A 881 -19.17 -0.50 -21.60
C GLU A 881 -19.03 1.00 -21.34
N ALA A 882 -19.99 1.80 -21.83
CA ALA A 882 -19.98 3.25 -21.65
C ALA A 882 -20.21 3.65 -20.19
N ASP A 883 -21.17 3.04 -19.50
CA ASP A 883 -21.48 3.25 -18.09
C ASP A 883 -20.25 3.00 -17.21
N ARG A 884 -19.48 1.93 -17.47
CA ARG A 884 -18.24 1.66 -16.73
C ARG A 884 -17.17 2.74 -16.90
N VAL A 885 -17.06 3.31 -18.10
CA VAL A 885 -16.12 4.40 -18.39
C VAL A 885 -16.57 5.68 -17.67
N VAL A 886 -17.87 5.98 -17.72
CA VAL A 886 -18.45 7.14 -17.04
C VAL A 886 -18.31 7.00 -15.53
N GLU A 887 -18.63 5.83 -14.96
CA GLU A 887 -18.49 5.50 -13.54
C GLU A 887 -17.06 5.74 -13.06
N ALA A 888 -16.07 5.18 -13.76
CA ALA A 888 -14.66 5.31 -13.40
C ALA A 888 -14.17 6.77 -13.40
N ALA A 889 -14.67 7.59 -14.32
CA ALA A 889 -14.33 9.01 -14.40
C ALA A 889 -15.00 9.81 -13.27
N GLN A 890 -16.30 9.61 -13.04
CA GLN A 890 -17.04 10.35 -12.01
C GLN A 890 -16.66 9.97 -10.58
N GLU A 891 -16.21 8.73 -10.33
CA GLU A 891 -15.63 8.32 -9.03
C GLU A 891 -14.46 9.20 -8.59
N ARG A 892 -13.82 9.86 -9.56
CA ARG A 892 -12.63 10.69 -9.38
C ARG A 892 -12.93 12.17 -9.58
N GLY A 893 -14.20 12.55 -9.78
CA GLY A 893 -14.60 13.93 -10.08
C GLY A 893 -14.04 14.45 -11.41
N VAL A 894 -13.76 13.54 -12.36
CA VAL A 894 -13.20 13.86 -13.69
C VAL A 894 -14.32 13.81 -14.72
N TYR A 895 -14.44 14.86 -15.53
CA TYR A 895 -15.45 14.97 -16.57
C TYR A 895 -14.99 14.35 -17.90
N ILE A 896 -15.94 13.98 -18.77
CA ILE A 896 -15.65 13.38 -20.08
C ILE A 896 -16.01 14.36 -21.20
N LEU A 897 -15.08 14.56 -22.14
CA LEU A 897 -15.40 14.96 -23.51
C LEU A 897 -15.60 13.68 -24.34
N ALA A 898 -16.84 13.39 -24.70
CA ALA A 898 -17.21 12.16 -25.39
C ALA A 898 -17.10 12.32 -26.91
N THR A 899 -16.42 11.38 -27.60
CA THR A 899 -16.40 11.34 -29.07
C THR A 899 -17.46 10.37 -29.58
N ILE A 900 -18.46 10.85 -30.31
CA ILE A 900 -19.52 10.02 -30.91
C ILE A 900 -19.06 9.46 -32.25
N TRP A 901 -19.18 8.14 -32.41
CA TRP A 901 -18.88 7.45 -33.67
C TRP A 901 -20.15 6.92 -34.35
N PRO A 902 -20.48 7.38 -35.56
CA PRO A 902 -21.77 7.16 -36.22
C PRO A 902 -21.81 5.84 -37.01
N PHE A 903 -21.22 4.77 -36.46
CA PHE A 903 -21.05 3.51 -37.19
C PHE A 903 -21.70 2.34 -36.45
N ALA A 904 -22.78 1.80 -37.01
CA ALA A 904 -23.35 0.51 -36.62
C ALA A 904 -23.23 -0.51 -37.75
N ASP A 905 -22.79 -1.74 -37.45
CA ASP A 905 -22.47 -2.73 -38.50
C ASP A 905 -23.68 -3.05 -39.38
N TRP A 906 -24.87 -3.13 -38.79
CA TRP A 906 -26.12 -3.40 -39.50
C TRP A 906 -26.54 -2.25 -40.43
N ASP A 907 -26.22 -1.00 -40.11
CA ASP A 907 -26.45 0.17 -40.97
C ASP A 907 -25.41 0.21 -42.10
N GLN A 908 -24.16 -0.06 -41.76
CA GLN A 908 -23.02 -0.01 -42.67
C GLN A 908 -23.05 -1.10 -43.75
N ASP A 909 -23.83 -2.17 -43.58
CA ASP A 909 -24.06 -3.19 -44.60
C ASP A 909 -24.62 -2.63 -45.91
N TYR A 910 -25.35 -1.52 -45.86
CA TYR A 910 -25.77 -0.79 -47.06
C TYR A 910 -24.58 -0.38 -47.92
N TRP A 911 -23.56 0.21 -47.29
CA TRP A 911 -22.36 0.73 -47.97
C TRP A 911 -21.49 -0.40 -48.51
N ARG A 912 -21.36 -1.51 -47.78
CA ARG A 912 -20.63 -2.71 -48.25
C ARG A 912 -21.17 -3.26 -49.57
N GLN A 913 -22.43 -2.98 -49.89
CA GLN A 913 -23.10 -3.41 -51.12
C GLN A 913 -23.01 -2.37 -52.26
N GLN A 914 -22.54 -1.15 -51.99
CA GLN A 914 -22.47 -0.08 -53.00
C GLN A 914 -21.24 -0.23 -53.92
N PRO A 915 -21.38 0.09 -55.22
CA PRO A 915 -20.24 0.17 -56.12
C PRO A 915 -19.22 1.21 -55.65
N GLY A 916 -17.97 0.80 -55.47
CA GLY A 916 -16.88 1.69 -55.05
C GLY A 916 -16.62 1.72 -53.54
N TRP A 917 -17.33 0.92 -52.75
CA TRP A 917 -17.01 0.70 -51.35
C TRP A 917 -15.59 0.20 -51.15
N ARG A 918 -14.94 0.71 -50.10
CA ARG A 918 -13.61 0.27 -49.66
C ARG A 918 -13.55 0.21 -48.14
N PRO A 919 -12.89 -0.79 -47.55
CA PRO A 919 -12.72 -0.87 -46.12
C PRO A 919 -11.74 0.21 -45.64
N SER A 920 -12.04 0.85 -44.52
CA SER A 920 -11.09 1.64 -43.73
C SER A 920 -10.23 0.73 -42.85
N LYS A 921 -9.03 1.20 -42.52
CA LYS A 921 -7.98 0.51 -41.76
C LYS A 921 -7.57 1.34 -40.55
N GLY A 922 -6.89 0.69 -39.60
CA GLY A 922 -6.49 1.26 -38.30
C GLY A 922 -7.67 1.31 -37.33
N PHE A 923 -7.44 1.05 -36.04
CA PHE A 923 -8.47 1.01 -35.00
C PHE A 923 -9.55 -0.08 -35.22
N GLU A 924 -9.24 -1.18 -35.91
CA GLU A 924 -10.19 -2.26 -36.18
C GLU A 924 -10.70 -2.96 -34.91
N ASP A 925 -9.95 -2.89 -33.81
CA ASP A 925 -10.34 -3.45 -32.51
C ASP A 925 -11.51 -2.68 -31.85
N CYS A 926 -11.82 -1.47 -32.33
CA CYS A 926 -12.79 -0.58 -31.70
C CYS A 926 -13.73 0.15 -32.66
N LEU A 927 -13.38 0.30 -33.94
CA LEU A 927 -14.21 0.91 -34.99
C LEU A 927 -14.37 -0.04 -36.18
N PRO A 928 -15.59 -0.17 -36.75
CA PRO A 928 -15.85 -1.10 -37.84
C PRO A 928 -15.09 -0.72 -39.11
N THR A 929 -14.91 -1.68 -40.02
CA THR A 929 -14.17 -1.49 -41.28
C THR A 929 -14.93 -0.66 -42.32
N SER A 930 -16.23 -0.49 -42.17
CA SER A 930 -17.03 0.45 -42.98
C SER A 930 -17.32 1.68 -42.12
N ARG A 931 -16.83 2.85 -42.57
CA ARG A 931 -16.85 4.12 -41.84
C ARG A 931 -17.48 5.24 -42.67
N TYR A 932 -18.56 4.93 -43.37
CA TYR A 932 -19.32 5.89 -44.17
C TYR A 932 -20.41 6.53 -43.31
N LYS A 933 -21.00 7.64 -43.78
CA LYS A 933 -22.14 8.28 -43.08
C LYS A 933 -23.29 7.28 -42.82
N PRO A 934 -24.12 7.47 -41.78
CA PRO A 934 -25.31 6.67 -41.56
C PRO A 934 -26.18 6.55 -42.81
N HIS A 935 -26.61 5.34 -43.14
CA HIS A 935 -27.60 5.13 -44.21
C HIS A 935 -29.00 5.47 -43.71
N ASP A 936 -29.36 4.97 -42.52
CA ASP A 936 -30.59 5.30 -41.81
C ASP A 936 -30.34 6.44 -40.81
N VAL A 937 -30.46 7.67 -41.29
CA VAL A 937 -30.19 8.88 -40.50
C VAL A 937 -31.15 9.02 -39.32
N GLU A 938 -32.41 8.59 -39.45
CA GLU A 938 -33.38 8.69 -38.35
C GLU A 938 -33.06 7.70 -37.24
N ALA A 939 -32.62 6.48 -37.57
CA ALA A 939 -32.14 5.54 -36.58
C ALA A 939 -30.87 6.04 -35.86
N TYR A 940 -29.97 6.69 -36.60
CA TYR A 940 -28.80 7.32 -36.01
C TYR A 940 -29.16 8.45 -35.04
N LYS A 941 -30.10 9.33 -35.42
CA LYS A 941 -30.59 10.41 -34.53
C LYS A 941 -31.20 9.83 -33.25
N ALA A 942 -32.03 8.79 -33.35
CA ALA A 942 -32.60 8.12 -32.19
C ALA A 942 -31.53 7.52 -31.26
N PHE A 943 -30.45 6.96 -31.81
CA PHE A 943 -29.29 6.53 -31.01
C PHE A 943 -28.62 7.69 -30.28
N VAL A 944 -28.36 8.80 -30.98
CA VAL A 944 -27.71 9.96 -30.38
C VAL A 944 -28.58 10.55 -29.27
N GLU A 945 -29.89 10.66 -29.47
CA GLU A 945 -30.86 11.09 -28.44
C GLU A 945 -30.79 10.15 -27.22
N ALA A 946 -30.87 8.83 -27.43
CA ALA A 946 -30.78 7.86 -26.33
C ALA A 946 -29.41 7.87 -25.62
N LEU A 947 -28.32 8.13 -26.35
CA LEU A 947 -26.99 8.25 -25.79
C LEU A 947 -26.83 9.51 -24.93
N VAL A 948 -27.41 10.63 -25.36
CA VAL A 948 -27.32 11.90 -24.63
C VAL A 948 -28.23 11.86 -23.40
N GLU A 949 -29.48 11.42 -23.54
CA GLU A 949 -30.43 11.18 -22.43
C GLU A 949 -29.79 10.35 -21.32
N ARG A 950 -29.03 9.31 -21.70
CA ARG A 950 -28.36 8.44 -20.73
C ARG A 950 -27.41 9.17 -19.78
N TYR A 951 -26.87 10.32 -20.18
CA TYR A 951 -25.77 11.00 -19.50
C TYR A 951 -25.99 12.51 -19.31
N ASP A 952 -27.20 13.03 -19.50
CA ASP A 952 -27.46 14.47 -19.41
C ASP A 952 -27.70 14.96 -17.97
N GLY A 953 -28.05 14.08 -17.04
CA GLY A 953 -28.22 14.37 -15.62
C GLY A 953 -29.49 15.14 -15.28
N ASP A 954 -30.54 15.08 -16.11
CA ASP A 954 -31.81 15.75 -15.84
C ASP A 954 -32.75 14.95 -14.90
N GLY A 955 -32.38 13.72 -14.58
CA GLY A 955 -33.12 12.78 -13.72
C GLY A 955 -34.07 11.84 -14.45
N VAL A 956 -34.13 11.88 -15.79
CA VAL A 956 -34.96 11.02 -16.65
C VAL A 956 -34.05 10.05 -17.40
N ASP A 957 -34.33 8.74 -17.27
CA ASP A 957 -33.60 7.64 -17.94
C ASP A 957 -32.05 7.67 -17.88
N ASP A 958 -31.52 8.48 -16.97
CA ASP A 958 -30.11 8.65 -16.63
C ASP A 958 -29.43 7.34 -16.24
N MET A 959 -28.12 7.32 -16.43
CA MET A 959 -27.25 6.34 -15.79
C MET A 959 -27.50 6.25 -14.28
N PRO A 960 -27.78 5.05 -13.72
CA PRO A 960 -27.92 4.89 -12.29
C PRO A 960 -26.67 5.40 -11.56
N GLY A 961 -26.87 6.33 -10.63
CA GLY A 961 -25.77 6.93 -9.87
C GLY A 961 -24.94 7.95 -10.66
N LEU A 962 -25.42 8.48 -11.78
CA LEU A 962 -24.75 9.56 -12.51
C LEU A 962 -24.55 10.79 -11.61
N ARG A 963 -23.29 11.21 -11.44
CA ARG A 963 -22.90 12.40 -10.66
C ARG A 963 -22.24 13.48 -11.50
N CYS A 964 -21.57 13.10 -12.58
CA CYS A 964 -20.89 14.00 -13.49
C CYS A 964 -21.49 13.85 -14.90
N PRO A 965 -22.51 14.65 -15.26
CA PRO A 965 -23.12 14.57 -16.58
C PRO A 965 -22.13 14.87 -17.72
N ILE A 966 -22.34 14.25 -18.88
CA ILE A 966 -21.56 14.54 -20.09
C ILE A 966 -22.18 15.72 -20.81
N LYS A 967 -21.59 16.91 -20.63
CA LYS A 967 -22.05 18.15 -21.27
C LYS A 967 -21.30 18.53 -22.54
N TYR A 968 -20.28 17.78 -22.94
CA TYR A 968 -19.46 18.08 -24.11
C TYR A 968 -19.29 16.86 -25.02
N TRP A 969 -19.67 17.03 -26.29
CA TRP A 969 -19.77 15.96 -27.28
C TRP A 969 -19.03 16.34 -28.56
N GLU A 970 -18.02 15.56 -28.93
CA GLU A 970 -17.30 15.69 -30.19
C GLU A 970 -17.90 14.76 -31.25
N VAL A 971 -18.10 15.27 -32.45
CA VAL A 971 -18.62 14.50 -33.58
C VAL A 971 -17.47 14.08 -34.50
N LEU A 972 -17.07 12.80 -34.44
CA LEU A 972 -15.94 12.21 -35.17
C LEU A 972 -14.55 12.80 -34.83
N ASN A 973 -13.50 12.21 -35.44
CA ASN A 973 -12.10 12.63 -35.34
C ASN A 973 -11.46 12.65 -36.73
N GLU A 974 -10.76 13.73 -37.10
CA GLU A 974 -10.00 13.85 -38.37
C GLU A 974 -10.68 13.25 -39.62
N PRO A 975 -11.94 13.65 -39.93
CA PRO A 975 -12.73 12.97 -40.96
C PRO A 975 -12.16 13.13 -42.38
N GLU A 976 -11.28 14.10 -42.63
CA GLU A 976 -10.65 14.30 -43.94
C GLU A 976 -9.62 13.21 -44.30
N THR A 977 -9.18 12.42 -43.33
CA THR A 977 -8.15 11.39 -43.51
C THR A 977 -8.54 10.34 -44.56
N GLY A 978 -9.84 10.01 -44.67
CA GLY A 978 -10.33 9.00 -45.62
C GLY A 978 -10.35 9.42 -47.08
N VAL A 979 -10.16 10.71 -47.37
CA VAL A 979 -9.93 11.20 -48.74
C VAL A 979 -8.47 10.92 -49.18
N LYS A 980 -7.56 10.78 -48.22
CA LYS A 980 -6.11 10.68 -48.46
C LYS A 980 -5.56 9.26 -48.31
N SER A 981 -6.10 8.48 -47.36
CA SER A 981 -5.55 7.18 -46.96
C SER A 981 -6.65 6.17 -46.66
N ASP A 982 -6.30 4.88 -46.77
CA ASP A 982 -7.15 3.80 -46.26
C ASP A 982 -7.08 3.66 -44.74
N GLU A 983 -6.03 4.17 -44.08
CA GLU A 983 -5.99 4.39 -42.63
C GLU A 983 -6.70 5.70 -42.32
N ASN A 984 -7.94 5.63 -41.82
CA ASN A 984 -8.79 6.81 -41.63
C ASN A 984 -9.92 6.56 -40.63
N PHE A 985 -10.50 7.64 -40.12
CA PHE A 985 -11.63 7.61 -39.18
C PHE A 985 -13.00 7.73 -39.86
N PHE A 986 -13.06 8.31 -41.06
CA PHE A 986 -14.28 8.51 -41.82
C PHE A 986 -14.00 8.40 -43.31
N ARG A 987 -14.91 7.74 -44.05
CA ARG A 987 -14.80 7.57 -45.49
C ARG A 987 -16.02 8.23 -46.15
N GLY A 988 -15.81 9.41 -46.71
CA GLY A 988 -16.86 10.20 -47.35
C GLY A 988 -16.34 11.55 -47.86
N THR A 989 -17.24 12.31 -48.48
CA THR A 989 -16.98 13.71 -48.87
C THR A 989 -17.13 14.66 -47.69
N GLY A 990 -16.76 15.93 -47.87
CA GLY A 990 -17.03 16.95 -46.85
C GLY A 990 -18.53 17.13 -46.62
N LEU A 991 -19.35 17.05 -47.69
CA LEU A 991 -20.81 17.11 -47.56
C LEU A 991 -21.40 15.91 -46.79
N ASP A 992 -20.82 14.72 -46.95
CA ASP A 992 -21.25 13.55 -46.16
C ASP A 992 -21.01 13.78 -44.66
N TYR A 993 -19.88 14.41 -44.30
CA TYR A 993 -19.61 14.79 -42.92
C TYR A 993 -20.54 15.91 -42.42
N VAL A 994 -20.89 16.88 -43.27
CA VAL A 994 -21.88 17.92 -42.93
C VAL A 994 -23.22 17.29 -42.55
N GLU A 995 -23.68 16.27 -43.27
CA GLU A 995 -24.92 15.56 -42.94
C GLU A 995 -24.84 14.89 -41.56
N VAL A 996 -23.72 14.21 -41.26
CA VAL A 996 -23.48 13.60 -39.94
C VAL A 996 -23.48 14.64 -38.83
N LEU A 997 -22.73 15.74 -39.00
CA LEU A 997 -22.61 16.79 -38.01
C LEU A 997 -23.98 17.41 -37.69
N LYS A 998 -24.77 17.73 -38.72
CA LYS A 998 -26.10 18.32 -38.54
C LYS A 998 -27.06 17.38 -37.83
N ALA A 999 -27.12 16.12 -38.26
CA ALA A 999 -27.97 15.11 -37.63
C ALA A 999 -27.59 14.91 -36.16
N THR A 1000 -26.29 14.83 -35.87
CA THR A 1000 -25.78 14.67 -34.49
C THR A 1000 -26.08 15.90 -33.64
N TYR A 1001 -25.84 17.11 -34.17
CA TYR A 1001 -26.12 18.36 -33.46
C TYR A 1001 -27.60 18.48 -33.10
N GLU A 1002 -28.50 18.27 -34.06
CA GLU A 1002 -29.94 18.33 -33.83
C GLU A 1002 -30.39 17.32 -32.77
N ALA A 1003 -29.91 16.08 -32.86
CA ALA A 1003 -30.24 15.03 -31.89
C ALA A 1003 -29.71 15.34 -30.48
N ILE A 1004 -28.46 15.83 -30.36
CA ILE A 1004 -27.91 16.26 -29.07
C ILE A 1004 -28.74 17.38 -28.47
N LYS A 1005 -29.11 18.40 -29.27
CA LYS A 1005 -29.87 19.56 -28.77
C LYS A 1005 -31.31 19.25 -28.43
N GLU A 1006 -31.89 18.22 -29.05
CA GLU A 1006 -33.24 17.76 -28.72
C GLU A 1006 -33.26 17.03 -27.37
N ALA A 1007 -32.24 16.20 -27.09
CA ALA A 1007 -32.09 15.50 -25.81
C ALA A 1007 -31.63 16.46 -24.69
N ASP A 1008 -30.50 17.14 -24.88
CA ASP A 1008 -29.94 18.10 -23.92
C ASP A 1008 -29.68 19.47 -24.59
N PRO A 1009 -30.59 20.45 -24.42
CA PRO A 1009 -30.40 21.80 -24.94
C PRO A 1009 -29.16 22.53 -24.37
N GLU A 1010 -28.67 22.13 -23.20
CA GLU A 1010 -27.52 22.74 -22.53
C GLU A 1010 -26.18 22.15 -23.00
N ALA A 1011 -26.17 20.89 -23.47
CA ALA A 1011 -24.99 20.21 -24.01
C ALA A 1011 -24.29 21.01 -25.11
N LYS A 1012 -22.98 20.85 -25.22
CA LYS A 1012 -22.11 21.56 -26.17
C LYS A 1012 -21.52 20.59 -27.18
N VAL A 1013 -21.60 20.97 -28.45
CA VAL A 1013 -21.14 20.15 -29.57
C VAL A 1013 -19.84 20.70 -30.14
N LEU A 1014 -18.83 19.83 -30.24
CA LEU A 1014 -17.56 20.09 -30.89
C LEU A 1014 -17.59 19.49 -32.30
N ILE A 1015 -17.24 20.30 -33.30
CA ILE A 1015 -16.91 19.80 -34.64
C ILE A 1015 -15.63 18.96 -34.56
N ALA A 1016 -15.46 17.90 -35.36
CA ALA A 1016 -14.21 17.17 -35.45
C ALA A 1016 -13.01 18.09 -35.67
N ALA A 1017 -11.88 17.76 -35.04
CA ALA A 1017 -10.62 18.42 -35.36
C ALA A 1017 -10.08 17.98 -36.74
N PRO A 1018 -9.51 18.89 -37.55
CA PRO A 1018 -8.64 18.49 -38.65
C PRO A 1018 -7.34 17.92 -38.09
N ALA A 1019 -6.69 17.01 -38.81
CA ALA A 1019 -5.38 16.45 -38.47
C ALA A 1019 -4.28 17.52 -38.35
N HIS A 1020 -4.49 18.69 -38.97
CA HIS A 1020 -3.66 19.88 -38.81
C HIS A 1020 -4.45 21.13 -39.22
N PRO A 1021 -4.24 22.33 -38.62
CA PRO A 1021 -5.01 23.54 -38.96
C PRO A 1021 -4.92 23.94 -40.44
N SER A 1022 -3.78 23.65 -41.09
CA SER A 1022 -3.59 23.90 -42.53
C SER A 1022 -4.58 23.13 -43.41
N GLU A 1023 -5.14 22.02 -42.93
CA GLU A 1023 -6.10 21.20 -43.65
C GLU A 1023 -7.44 21.90 -43.86
N LEU A 1024 -7.74 22.94 -43.08
CA LEU A 1024 -8.94 23.76 -43.27
C LEU A 1024 -9.00 24.44 -44.65
N SER A 1025 -7.84 24.63 -45.30
CA SER A 1025 -7.76 25.15 -46.67
C SER A 1025 -7.79 24.03 -47.74
N GLY A 1026 -7.83 22.77 -47.31
CA GLY A 1026 -7.90 21.60 -48.17
C GLY A 1026 -9.30 21.37 -48.76
N PRO A 1027 -9.43 20.46 -49.74
CA PRO A 1027 -10.67 20.24 -50.48
C PRO A 1027 -11.82 19.72 -49.61
N PHE A 1028 -11.53 18.91 -48.58
CA PHE A 1028 -12.54 18.38 -47.67
C PHE A 1028 -13.15 19.50 -46.81
N TRP A 1029 -12.33 20.22 -46.05
CA TRP A 1029 -12.81 21.28 -45.16
C TRP A 1029 -13.35 22.51 -45.91
N SER A 1030 -12.83 22.82 -47.10
CA SER A 1030 -13.42 23.86 -47.97
C SER A 1030 -14.84 23.53 -48.43
N GLU A 1031 -15.19 22.23 -48.46
CA GLU A 1031 -16.56 21.76 -48.75
C GLU A 1031 -17.43 21.76 -47.49
N VAL A 1032 -16.85 21.53 -46.30
CA VAL A 1032 -17.56 21.51 -44.99
C VAL A 1032 -17.92 22.92 -44.51
N LEU A 1033 -16.92 23.80 -44.39
CA LEU A 1033 -17.02 25.07 -43.65
C LEU A 1033 -18.18 26.00 -44.10
N PRO A 1034 -18.55 26.09 -45.39
CA PRO A 1034 -19.69 26.90 -45.82
C PRO A 1034 -21.07 26.47 -45.29
N TYR A 1035 -21.20 25.26 -44.73
CA TYR A 1035 -22.51 24.68 -44.39
C TYR A 1035 -22.72 24.33 -42.92
N VAL A 1036 -21.74 24.62 -42.05
CA VAL A 1036 -21.71 24.18 -40.64
C VAL A 1036 -21.98 25.30 -39.62
N GLU A 1037 -22.10 26.56 -40.07
CA GLU A 1037 -22.50 27.67 -39.20
C GLU A 1037 -23.82 27.34 -38.47
N GLY A 1038 -23.80 27.40 -37.14
CA GLY A 1038 -24.96 27.09 -36.28
C GLY A 1038 -25.16 25.61 -35.94
N TYR A 1039 -24.25 24.70 -36.33
CA TYR A 1039 -24.35 23.26 -36.06
C TYR A 1039 -23.20 22.71 -35.21
N PHE A 1040 -22.52 23.58 -34.48
CA PHE A 1040 -21.57 23.25 -33.42
C PHE A 1040 -21.37 24.48 -32.52
N ASP A 1041 -21.03 24.24 -31.25
CA ASP A 1041 -20.82 25.29 -30.25
C ASP A 1041 -19.33 25.63 -30.07
N TYR A 1042 -18.44 24.66 -30.30
CA TYR A 1042 -16.99 24.81 -30.17
C TYR A 1042 -16.24 24.29 -31.39
N GLY A 1043 -15.27 25.07 -31.86
CA GLY A 1043 -14.27 24.61 -32.81
C GLY A 1043 -13.34 23.60 -32.14
N ASN A 1044 -12.70 22.73 -32.92
CA ASN A 1044 -11.75 21.77 -32.41
C ASN A 1044 -10.50 21.68 -33.30
N LEU A 1045 -9.33 21.45 -32.71
CA LEU A 1045 -8.07 21.43 -33.43
C LEU A 1045 -7.08 20.38 -32.89
N HIS A 1046 -6.34 19.75 -33.81
CA HIS A 1046 -5.13 19.00 -33.51
C HIS A 1046 -3.92 19.78 -34.02
N PHE A 1047 -2.92 19.98 -33.16
CA PHE A 1047 -1.71 20.71 -33.56
C PHE A 1047 -0.50 20.28 -32.75
N ASN A 1048 0.56 19.95 -33.46
CA ASN A 1048 1.85 19.64 -32.89
C ASN A 1048 2.86 20.71 -33.32
N ALA A 1049 3.32 21.50 -32.36
CA ALA A 1049 4.27 22.59 -32.56
C ALA A 1049 5.71 22.14 -32.93
N GLY A 1050 5.91 20.82 -33.14
CA GLY A 1050 7.16 20.08 -33.35
C GLY A 1050 8.13 20.54 -34.45
N LYS A 1051 7.87 21.67 -35.13
CA LYS A 1051 8.79 22.31 -36.10
C LYS A 1051 9.37 23.64 -35.63
N GLY A 1052 9.31 23.94 -34.33
CA GLY A 1052 9.80 25.20 -33.75
C GLY A 1052 8.76 26.32 -33.83
N GLU A 1053 7.48 25.96 -33.93
CA GLU A 1053 6.35 26.86 -34.00
C GLU A 1053 5.79 27.12 -32.59
N ASP A 1054 5.11 28.25 -32.40
CA ASP A 1054 4.50 28.61 -31.12
C ASP A 1054 3.09 28.01 -31.09
N LEU A 1055 2.72 27.26 -30.04
CA LEU A 1055 1.42 26.59 -29.95
C LEU A 1055 0.24 27.51 -30.29
N SER A 1056 0.33 28.79 -29.91
CA SER A 1056 -0.70 29.79 -30.17
C SER A 1056 -0.93 30.10 -31.65
N THR A 1057 0.03 29.82 -32.55
CA THR A 1057 -0.14 30.05 -33.98
C THR A 1057 -1.17 29.11 -34.58
N GLY A 1058 -1.23 27.86 -34.14
CA GLY A 1058 -2.23 26.90 -34.60
C GLY A 1058 -3.66 27.35 -34.26
N PHE A 1059 -3.88 27.81 -33.02
CA PHE A 1059 -5.18 28.37 -32.59
C PHE A 1059 -5.54 29.63 -33.38
N LYS A 1060 -4.58 30.52 -33.59
CA LYS A 1060 -4.78 31.74 -34.39
C LYS A 1060 -5.13 31.42 -35.84
N GLU A 1061 -4.39 30.53 -36.50
CA GLU A 1061 -4.64 30.11 -37.88
C GLU A 1061 -6.01 29.45 -38.03
N TYR A 1062 -6.39 28.59 -37.09
CA TYR A 1062 -7.70 27.95 -37.05
C TYR A 1062 -8.82 28.98 -36.93
N ARG A 1063 -8.71 29.92 -35.98
CA ARG A 1063 -9.68 31.02 -35.78
C ARG A 1063 -9.82 31.88 -37.03
N GLU A 1064 -8.70 32.28 -37.64
CA GLU A 1064 -8.71 33.07 -38.87
C GLU A 1064 -9.32 32.32 -40.05
N ALA A 1065 -9.18 30.99 -40.10
CA ALA A 1065 -9.82 30.15 -41.12
C ALA A 1065 -11.34 30.08 -40.92
N LEU A 1066 -11.82 29.86 -39.69
CA LEU A 1066 -13.25 29.87 -39.36
C LEU A 1066 -13.91 31.22 -39.64
N ALA A 1067 -13.25 32.32 -39.27
CA ALA A 1067 -13.76 33.67 -39.46
C ALA A 1067 -14.02 34.03 -40.94
N ARG A 1068 -13.29 33.43 -41.89
CA ARG A 1068 -13.54 33.62 -43.34
C ARG A 1068 -14.91 33.11 -43.79
N TYR A 1069 -15.49 32.19 -43.04
CA TYR A 1069 -16.80 31.61 -43.29
C TYR A 1069 -17.87 32.12 -42.33
N GLY A 1070 -17.60 33.21 -41.59
CA GLY A 1070 -18.55 33.81 -40.66
C GLY A 1070 -18.71 33.06 -39.33
N VAL A 1071 -17.89 32.04 -39.07
CA VAL A 1071 -17.95 31.27 -37.83
C VAL A 1071 -17.06 31.91 -36.76
N ASP A 1072 -17.67 32.28 -35.64
CA ASP A 1072 -17.00 32.87 -34.47
C ASP A 1072 -17.39 32.07 -33.21
N VAL A 1073 -16.54 31.09 -32.86
CA VAL A 1073 -16.72 30.22 -31.69
C VAL A 1073 -15.40 30.03 -30.96
N LYS A 1074 -15.47 29.62 -29.68
CA LYS A 1074 -14.28 29.22 -28.92
C LYS A 1074 -13.71 27.90 -29.44
N ILE A 1075 -12.43 27.64 -29.18
CA ILE A 1075 -11.71 26.49 -29.75
C ILE A 1075 -11.18 25.58 -28.65
N TRP A 1076 -11.43 24.28 -28.76
CA TRP A 1076 -10.78 23.24 -27.97
C TRP A 1076 -9.57 22.69 -28.74
N GLY A 1077 -8.48 22.44 -28.04
CA GLY A 1077 -7.36 21.67 -28.58
C GLY A 1077 -7.40 20.25 -28.04
N THR A 1078 -8.00 19.31 -28.76
CA THR A 1078 -8.20 17.94 -28.24
C THR A 1078 -7.03 17.00 -28.48
N GLU A 1079 -6.01 17.37 -29.27
CA GLU A 1079 -4.73 16.66 -29.35
C GLU A 1079 -3.61 17.66 -29.63
N VAL A 1080 -2.93 18.08 -28.56
CA VAL A 1080 -1.97 19.17 -28.63
C VAL A 1080 -0.61 18.77 -28.06
N LEU A 1081 0.44 18.95 -28.88
CA LEU A 1081 1.83 18.72 -28.49
C LEU A 1081 2.62 20.04 -28.56
N PRO A 1082 3.16 20.53 -27.43
CA PRO A 1082 3.69 21.90 -27.38
C PRO A 1082 5.17 22.03 -27.73
N ALA A 1083 5.95 20.94 -27.73
CA ALA A 1083 7.38 21.01 -27.99
C ALA A 1083 7.89 19.81 -28.80
N PRO A 1084 8.88 20.01 -29.69
CA PRO A 1084 9.57 18.92 -30.36
C PRO A 1084 10.30 18.00 -29.38
N THR A 1085 10.18 16.69 -29.56
CA THR A 1085 10.81 15.66 -28.70
C THR A 1085 12.34 15.66 -28.76
N HIS A 1086 12.98 16.37 -29.70
CA HIS A 1086 14.43 16.47 -29.82
C HIS A 1086 15.07 17.57 -28.96
N LEU A 1087 14.27 18.43 -28.31
CA LEU A 1087 14.76 19.48 -27.41
C LEU A 1087 15.06 18.90 -26.01
N SER A 1088 15.84 19.61 -25.18
CA SER A 1088 16.02 19.21 -23.77
C SER A 1088 14.68 19.27 -23.01
N LEU A 1089 14.49 18.42 -22.00
CA LEU A 1089 13.25 18.36 -21.21
C LEU A 1089 12.89 19.72 -20.60
N GLU A 1090 13.87 20.42 -20.04
CA GLU A 1090 13.71 21.78 -19.53
C GLU A 1090 13.21 22.75 -20.61
N LYS A 1091 13.71 22.66 -21.84
CA LYS A 1091 13.27 23.53 -22.94
C LYS A 1091 11.88 23.14 -23.45
N GLN A 1092 11.56 21.85 -23.43
CA GLN A 1092 10.22 21.37 -23.73
C GLN A 1092 9.21 21.90 -22.71
N ALA A 1093 9.53 21.85 -21.41
CA ALA A 1093 8.68 22.35 -20.32
C ALA A 1093 8.47 23.88 -20.41
N GLU A 1094 9.53 24.64 -20.73
CA GLU A 1094 9.44 26.09 -20.96
C GLU A 1094 8.48 26.43 -22.12
N LEU A 1095 8.62 25.75 -23.25
CA LEU A 1095 7.76 25.95 -24.43
C LEU A 1095 6.33 25.50 -24.17
N TRP A 1096 6.14 24.47 -23.34
CA TRP A 1096 4.83 23.98 -22.92
C TRP A 1096 4.04 25.03 -22.18
N VAL A 1097 4.62 25.58 -21.10
CA VAL A 1097 3.95 26.62 -20.29
C VAL A 1097 3.65 27.84 -21.15
N LYS A 1098 4.65 28.34 -21.91
CA LYS A 1098 4.48 29.52 -22.76
C LYS A 1098 3.43 29.30 -23.84
N GLY A 1099 3.48 28.18 -24.55
CA GLY A 1099 2.56 27.85 -25.62
C GLY A 1099 1.12 27.77 -25.13
N SER A 1100 0.91 27.14 -23.97
CA SER A 1100 -0.42 26.97 -23.38
C SER A 1100 -1.01 28.31 -22.92
N VAL A 1101 -0.21 29.14 -22.23
CA VAL A 1101 -0.61 30.49 -21.82
C VAL A 1101 -1.00 31.35 -23.01
N LYS A 1102 -0.19 31.33 -24.08
CA LYS A 1102 -0.48 32.07 -25.31
C LYS A 1102 -1.71 31.53 -26.03
N ALA A 1103 -1.91 30.22 -26.07
CA ALA A 1103 -3.07 29.61 -26.69
C ALA A 1103 -4.37 30.04 -25.99
N PHE A 1104 -4.41 30.04 -24.66
CA PHE A 1104 -5.54 30.59 -23.90
C PHE A 1104 -5.77 32.07 -24.21
N ALA A 1105 -4.71 32.89 -24.28
CA ALA A 1105 -4.82 34.30 -24.66
C ALA A 1105 -5.30 34.51 -26.11
N GLU A 1106 -5.12 33.53 -27.00
CA GLU A 1106 -5.66 33.51 -28.35
C GLU A 1106 -7.06 32.86 -28.45
N GLY A 1107 -7.72 32.59 -27.32
CA GLY A 1107 -9.11 32.14 -27.28
C GLY A 1107 -9.31 30.62 -27.23
N ALA A 1108 -8.28 29.86 -26.86
CA ALA A 1108 -8.48 28.46 -26.48
C ALA A 1108 -9.43 28.37 -25.28
N ALA A 1109 -10.46 27.54 -25.35
CA ALA A 1109 -11.35 27.25 -24.23
C ALA A 1109 -10.76 26.15 -23.32
N ALA A 1110 -10.13 25.16 -23.93
CA ALA A 1110 -9.61 23.96 -23.28
C ALA A 1110 -8.45 23.37 -24.09
N ILE A 1111 -7.49 22.71 -23.42
CA ILE A 1111 -6.37 22.03 -24.07
C ILE A 1111 -6.19 20.63 -23.45
N LYS A 1112 -6.17 19.61 -24.31
CA LYS A 1112 -5.85 18.22 -24.00
C LYS A 1112 -4.43 17.89 -24.42
N TYR A 1113 -3.67 17.28 -23.51
CA TYR A 1113 -2.32 16.79 -23.79
C TYR A 1113 -2.35 15.26 -23.96
N PRO A 1114 -1.99 14.72 -25.15
CA PRO A 1114 -2.14 13.31 -25.47
C PRO A 1114 -1.08 12.38 -24.83
N TYR A 1115 -0.04 12.94 -24.18
CA TYR A 1115 1.01 12.15 -23.52
C TYR A 1115 1.56 12.91 -22.30
N VAL A 1116 1.45 12.32 -21.11
CA VAL A 1116 2.25 12.69 -19.92
C VAL A 1116 3.06 11.45 -19.51
N PHE A 1117 4.35 11.56 -19.85
CA PHE A 1117 5.53 10.68 -19.92
C PHE A 1117 5.62 9.36 -19.14
N GLU A 1118 6.06 8.32 -19.86
CA GLU A 1118 7.14 7.42 -19.41
C GLU A 1118 8.45 8.23 -19.34
N GLU A 1119 9.10 8.25 -18.17
CA GLU A 1119 10.54 8.53 -17.91
C GLU A 1119 11.01 9.79 -17.15
N ASP A 1120 10.28 10.89 -16.85
CA ASP A 1120 10.95 11.98 -16.08
C ASP A 1120 10.09 12.99 -15.29
N GLY A 1121 10.60 13.41 -14.13
CA GLY A 1121 9.87 14.21 -13.13
C GLY A 1121 9.70 15.70 -13.44
N GLU A 1122 10.54 16.31 -14.30
CA GLU A 1122 10.54 17.78 -14.51
C GLU A 1122 9.38 18.30 -15.39
N LEU A 1123 9.08 17.62 -16.51
CA LEU A 1123 7.96 18.00 -17.40
C LEU A 1123 6.61 17.81 -16.70
N LEU A 1124 6.51 16.70 -15.97
CA LEU A 1124 5.38 16.38 -15.11
C LEU A 1124 5.14 17.47 -14.06
N GLN A 1125 6.21 17.89 -13.37
CA GLN A 1125 6.12 18.93 -12.35
C GLN A 1125 5.71 20.27 -12.96
N ALA A 1126 6.24 20.63 -14.14
CA ALA A 1126 5.86 21.86 -14.83
C ALA A 1126 4.39 21.90 -15.23
N PHE A 1127 3.85 20.77 -15.67
CA PHE A 1127 2.42 20.64 -15.94
C PHE A 1127 1.60 20.80 -14.66
N LYS A 1128 1.95 20.07 -13.59
CA LYS A 1128 1.23 20.12 -12.30
C LYS A 1128 1.16 21.54 -11.74
N VAL A 1129 2.26 22.29 -11.78
CA VAL A 1129 2.31 23.68 -11.30
C VAL A 1129 1.41 24.59 -12.14
N MET A 1130 1.49 24.50 -13.48
CA MET A 1130 0.66 25.27 -14.39
C MET A 1130 -0.83 24.97 -14.18
N ALA A 1131 -1.20 23.68 -14.19
CA ALA A 1131 -2.57 23.22 -14.04
C ALA A 1131 -3.15 23.63 -12.68
N SER A 1132 -2.35 23.58 -11.60
CA SER A 1132 -2.80 23.94 -10.25
C SER A 1132 -3.00 25.44 -10.07
N LEU A 1133 -2.04 26.26 -10.50
CA LEU A 1133 -2.11 27.72 -10.34
C LEU A 1133 -3.14 28.37 -11.25
N LEU A 1134 -3.37 27.80 -12.44
CA LEU A 1134 -4.33 28.31 -13.41
C LEU A 1134 -5.66 27.55 -13.40
N ARG A 1135 -5.86 26.60 -12.46
CA ARG A 1135 -7.11 25.83 -12.38
C ARG A 1135 -8.31 26.77 -12.21
N GLY A 1136 -9.32 26.58 -13.05
CA GLY A 1136 -10.58 27.30 -12.92
C GLY A 1136 -10.52 28.77 -13.34
N PHE A 1137 -9.53 29.18 -14.14
CA PHE A 1137 -9.43 30.58 -14.57
C PHE A 1137 -10.65 31.00 -15.42
N LYS A 1138 -11.17 32.19 -15.12
CA LYS A 1138 -12.34 32.78 -15.81
C LYS A 1138 -11.94 33.47 -17.11
N ASP A 1139 -10.88 34.28 -17.04
CA ASP A 1139 -10.40 35.08 -18.17
C ASP A 1139 -8.87 35.17 -18.20
N VAL A 1140 -8.32 35.49 -19.38
CA VAL A 1140 -6.89 35.71 -19.62
C VAL A 1140 -6.66 36.92 -20.50
N GLU A 1141 -5.79 37.83 -20.05
CA GLU A 1141 -5.42 39.04 -20.78
C GLU A 1141 -3.93 39.05 -21.08
N LYS A 1142 -3.59 39.32 -22.35
CA LYS A 1142 -2.20 39.61 -22.76
C LYS A 1142 -1.88 41.08 -22.44
N LEU A 1143 -1.04 41.31 -21.44
CA LEU A 1143 -0.62 42.67 -21.03
C LEU A 1143 0.54 43.19 -21.87
N SER A 1144 1.52 42.32 -22.16
CA SER A 1144 2.65 42.62 -23.03
C SER A 1144 3.21 41.34 -23.66
N GLU A 1145 4.20 41.48 -24.55
CA GLU A 1145 4.95 40.30 -24.99
C GLU A 1145 5.73 39.73 -23.79
N GLY A 1146 5.36 38.53 -23.36
CA GLY A 1146 5.93 37.86 -22.19
C GLY A 1146 5.26 38.15 -20.84
N CYS A 1147 4.08 38.79 -20.79
CA CYS A 1147 3.32 38.93 -19.54
C CYS A 1147 1.80 38.79 -19.78
N TYR A 1148 1.19 37.86 -19.06
CA TYR A 1148 -0.22 37.50 -19.17
C TYR A 1148 -0.87 37.48 -17.79
N ARG A 1149 -2.10 37.97 -17.68
CA ARG A 1149 -2.88 37.97 -16.43
C ARG A 1149 -4.05 37.00 -16.54
N PHE A 1150 -4.10 36.06 -15.62
CA PHE A 1150 -5.22 35.15 -15.44
C PHE A 1150 -6.06 35.57 -14.23
N GLU A 1151 -7.39 35.52 -14.36
CA GLU A 1151 -8.31 35.70 -13.24
C GLU A 1151 -8.69 34.33 -12.66
N VAL A 1152 -8.20 34.03 -11.46
CA VAL A 1152 -8.31 32.73 -10.79
C VAL A 1152 -8.93 32.94 -9.40
N GLY A 1153 -10.13 32.42 -9.17
CA GLY A 1153 -10.80 32.53 -7.85
C GLY A 1153 -10.96 33.97 -7.33
N GLY A 1154 -11.20 34.95 -8.22
CA GLY A 1154 -11.28 36.37 -7.84
C GLY A 1154 -9.93 37.06 -7.60
N SER A 1155 -8.82 36.33 -7.76
CA SER A 1155 -7.45 36.86 -7.66
C SER A 1155 -6.75 36.90 -9.02
N SER A 1156 -5.74 37.76 -9.15
CA SER A 1156 -4.92 37.85 -10.37
C SER A 1156 -3.65 37.02 -10.25
N VAL A 1157 -3.44 36.10 -11.20
CA VAL A 1157 -2.20 35.34 -11.38
C VAL A 1157 -1.50 35.82 -12.66
N TYR A 1158 -0.31 36.37 -12.51
CA TYR A 1158 0.49 36.84 -13.64
C TYR A 1158 1.49 35.76 -14.04
N VAL A 1159 1.51 35.39 -15.33
CA VAL A 1159 2.56 34.54 -15.89
C VAL A 1159 3.49 35.40 -16.72
N ALA A 1160 4.76 35.49 -16.32
CA ALA A 1160 5.72 36.44 -16.89
C ALA A 1160 7.07 35.80 -17.24
N TRP A 1161 7.69 36.29 -18.32
CA TRP A 1161 9.04 35.92 -18.77
C TRP A 1161 9.63 36.99 -19.70
N GLY A 1162 10.94 36.88 -19.95
CA GLY A 1162 11.67 37.72 -20.88
C GLY A 1162 11.56 39.20 -20.53
N SER A 1163 11.12 40.03 -21.48
CA SER A 1163 10.96 41.48 -21.30
C SER A 1163 9.56 41.91 -20.83
N GLY A 1164 8.68 40.98 -20.47
CA GLY A 1164 7.30 41.30 -20.07
C GLY A 1164 7.22 41.85 -18.65
N GLY A 1165 7.42 43.17 -18.47
CA GLY A 1165 7.40 43.80 -17.14
C GLY A 1165 6.08 43.56 -16.37
N LEU A 1166 6.19 43.36 -15.05
CA LEU A 1166 5.02 43.20 -14.17
C LEU A 1166 4.23 44.51 -14.05
N PRO A 1167 2.88 44.45 -14.04
CA PRO A 1167 2.05 45.65 -13.93
C PRO A 1167 2.06 46.24 -12.52
N SER A 1168 1.66 47.51 -12.38
CA SER A 1168 1.66 48.23 -11.08
C SER A 1168 0.78 47.57 -10.01
N GLU A 1169 -0.23 46.82 -10.42
CA GLU A 1169 -1.19 46.09 -9.60
C GLU A 1169 -0.52 44.92 -8.86
N ALA A 1170 0.57 44.38 -9.43
CA ALA A 1170 1.44 43.41 -8.80
C ALA A 1170 2.43 44.04 -7.80
N SER A 1171 2.39 45.37 -7.56
CA SER A 1171 3.38 46.05 -6.70
C SER A 1171 3.34 45.62 -5.23
N GLY A 1172 4.51 45.55 -4.60
CA GLY A 1172 4.70 45.19 -3.19
C GLY A 1172 5.03 43.71 -2.99
N GLU A 1173 4.77 43.18 -1.79
CA GLU A 1173 5.02 41.77 -1.46
C GLU A 1173 4.12 40.82 -2.27
N VAL A 1174 4.74 39.87 -2.97
CA VAL A 1174 4.09 38.87 -3.82
C VAL A 1174 4.71 37.49 -3.62
N TYR A 1175 3.95 36.44 -3.96
CA TYR A 1175 4.50 35.11 -4.17
C TYR A 1175 5.06 35.02 -5.59
N VAL A 1176 6.25 34.46 -5.72
CA VAL A 1176 6.89 34.11 -6.98
C VAL A 1176 7.06 32.61 -6.98
N VAL A 1177 6.52 31.96 -8.00
CA VAL A 1177 6.59 30.51 -8.17
C VAL A 1177 7.27 30.24 -9.50
N ASP A 1178 8.34 29.45 -9.51
CA ASP A 1178 8.93 29.01 -10.78
C ASP A 1178 8.10 27.90 -11.43
N MET A 1179 8.46 27.51 -12.65
CA MET A 1179 7.76 26.44 -13.36
C MET A 1179 7.81 25.07 -12.66
N TYR A 1180 8.65 24.86 -11.65
CA TYR A 1180 8.76 23.58 -10.93
C TYR A 1180 8.11 23.62 -9.54
N GLY A 1181 7.53 24.75 -9.14
CA GLY A 1181 6.76 24.90 -7.90
C GLY A 1181 7.57 25.45 -6.74
N ASN A 1182 8.81 25.89 -6.95
CA ASN A 1182 9.58 26.55 -5.89
C ASN A 1182 8.96 27.91 -5.58
N VAL A 1183 8.56 28.10 -4.32
CA VAL A 1183 7.85 29.29 -3.86
C VAL A 1183 8.78 30.22 -3.09
N GLU A 1184 8.75 31.50 -3.45
CA GLU A 1184 9.43 32.55 -2.71
C GLU A 1184 8.50 33.75 -2.49
N ARG A 1185 8.68 34.45 -1.37
CA ARG A 1185 8.06 35.76 -1.13
C ARG A 1185 9.08 36.85 -1.41
N ARG A 1186 8.74 37.78 -2.29
CA ARG A 1186 9.61 38.90 -2.67
C ARG A 1186 8.79 40.16 -2.89
N ASP A 1187 9.42 41.31 -2.69
CA ASP A 1187 8.90 42.56 -3.20
C ASP A 1187 9.02 42.58 -4.73
N SER A 1188 7.91 42.87 -5.42
CA SER A 1188 7.81 42.85 -6.88
C SER A 1188 8.86 43.71 -7.59
N SER A 1189 9.36 44.78 -6.96
CA SER A 1189 10.38 45.68 -7.52
C SER A 1189 11.76 45.01 -7.63
N THR A 1190 11.97 43.91 -6.93
CA THR A 1190 13.23 43.14 -6.93
C THR A 1190 13.23 41.99 -7.94
N ILE A 1191 12.09 41.71 -8.58
CA ILE A 1191 11.95 40.61 -9.53
C ILE A 1191 12.66 40.97 -10.84
N GLN A 1192 13.62 40.13 -11.22
CA GLN A 1192 14.26 40.18 -12.54
C GLN A 1192 13.78 39.00 -13.38
N LEU A 1193 13.11 39.29 -14.49
CA LEU A 1193 12.59 38.26 -15.38
C LEU A 1193 13.71 37.65 -16.22
N SER A 1194 13.68 36.32 -16.35
CA SER A 1194 14.51 35.55 -17.27
C SER A 1194 13.65 35.02 -18.42
N ASP A 1195 14.24 34.33 -19.39
CA ASP A 1195 13.46 33.65 -20.42
C ASP A 1195 12.59 32.51 -19.88
N ARG A 1196 12.78 32.05 -18.63
CA ARG A 1196 11.91 31.04 -18.02
C ARG A 1196 10.62 31.67 -17.46
N PRO A 1197 9.45 31.03 -17.66
CA PRO A 1197 8.19 31.50 -17.11
C PRO A 1197 8.18 31.38 -15.58
N ILE A 1198 7.66 32.42 -14.93
CA ILE A 1198 7.33 32.44 -13.51
C ILE A 1198 5.85 32.83 -13.33
N TYR A 1199 5.27 32.39 -12.21
CA TYR A 1199 3.95 32.79 -11.76
C TYR A 1199 4.09 33.79 -10.62
N VAL A 1200 3.35 34.89 -10.69
CA VAL A 1200 3.38 35.96 -9.69
C VAL A 1200 1.96 36.29 -9.27
N PHE A 1201 1.68 36.25 -7.97
CA PHE A 1201 0.34 36.52 -7.44
C PHE A 1201 0.37 36.98 -5.97
N LYS A 1202 -0.79 37.40 -5.47
CA LYS A 1202 -1.02 37.78 -4.06
C LYS A 1202 -2.04 36.84 -3.43
N GLY A 1203 -1.92 36.62 -2.13
CA GLY A 1203 -2.86 35.81 -1.34
C GLY A 1203 -2.41 34.37 -1.11
N GLU A 1204 -2.58 33.90 0.12
CA GLU A 1204 -2.29 32.51 0.51
C GLU A 1204 -3.24 31.51 -0.18
N GLU A 1205 -4.44 31.92 -0.55
CA GLU A 1205 -5.43 31.06 -1.22
C GLU A 1205 -4.94 30.49 -2.56
N ILE A 1206 -4.22 31.29 -3.36
CA ILE A 1206 -3.62 30.82 -4.61
C ILE A 1206 -2.37 29.98 -4.34
N ARG A 1207 -1.58 30.33 -3.30
CA ARG A 1207 -0.38 29.57 -2.91
C ARG A 1207 -0.75 28.18 -2.38
N ALA A 1208 -1.85 28.06 -1.63
CA ALA A 1208 -2.36 26.80 -1.11
C ALA A 1208 -2.82 25.81 -2.20
N ARG A 1209 -2.93 26.25 -3.46
CA ARG A 1209 -3.24 25.37 -4.61
C ARG A 1209 -2.05 24.56 -5.09
N LEU A 1210 -0.82 24.94 -4.72
CA LEU A 1210 0.36 24.19 -5.13
C LEU A 1210 0.42 22.84 -4.42
N PRO A 1211 0.83 21.77 -5.12
CA PRO A 1211 1.09 20.49 -4.49
C PRO A 1211 2.20 20.62 -3.43
N PRO A 1212 2.13 19.87 -2.31
CA PRO A 1212 3.12 19.92 -1.23
C PRO A 1212 4.54 19.52 -1.64
#